data_AF-A0A9X2JK79-F1
#
_entry.id   AF-A0A9X2JK79-F1
#
_cell.length_a   1.000
_cell.length_b   1.000
_cell.length_c   1.000
_cell.angle_alpha   90.00
_cell.angle_beta   90.00
_cell.angle_gamma   90.00
#
_symmetry.space_group_name_H-M   'P 1'
#
loop_
_entity.id
_entity.type
_entity.pdbx_description
1 polymer ?
#
loop_
_entity_poly.entity_id
_entity_poly.type
_entity_poly.pdbx_seq_one_letter_code
_entity_poly.pdbx_strand_id
1 'polypeptide(L)'
;MKNLSPSPRIFHFVVLCGFALCQSSTTCWSQEAPPKDFLIDASSYVAEVVRDEENDTLCMENGLVRRAWKLAPNGACVALDNLMTGQSMLRSVRPEAKITVDGICYDVGGLVGQPNHAYLTEDFLAAMQSDLKAMQLENVVVGEPTERFHWKRRRHHAPNIHWPPPGAYVRFDYALSSSGQKQIDRIVRGGGGETKKWLGGRDNQTGGYAPPSDLGRKRLILDQFESLDGWQVQVSTANPRSSIENEGKPGEIYTPANTAAYLEREFPKDAEIVEVTLDVGTDTSSSWGPGIAVVYANRTLKFNIRPRGNAYDNYPLLGLWDGQRENPRLGGRMRLDTSKPWTLRLRLEGRTVYCDAKPEEGAWKNYGKAALPKNAGAPLTVRIGKMDQAGGNSDHADAGDIGRLRLLRFSAYGPINVAGMAELQKTIDQSRQIRVSVHYELYDGIPAFSKWITVYNGSDREVTVDSFAAEELALVEHSNWVEYRDGVAIPNPDYLHVETDFAFGGFNSANANRHVVHWRTDPLYTTQVNYARQTPCRLVVEPTYGPAQKVAAGEEFKSFRVYELVYDDGNRERRGLALRRFYRTLAPWVTENPVTHHLLSHDPERVRQAIDEAVAVGFEAIILSFGSGFNMEQRDQQFLRTWREVADYAEEQGIELGCYSLFSSRGVAAEDMIVSPDGQRPTHGQCPAVTSPWGQHWLATMRDFYQATGFDQFENDGPYPGDVDVTSRPPLQQGVLDSRWLQWRDTVELYRDLRGMGIYINAPDYYYLNGTNKCGMGYREVNWSLPRAQQVIHTRQNIYDGTWKKTPSMGWMFVPLSQYHGGGAAATIEPLHDHLDHYRRMLQSNLGMGVQAHYRGPRLFDSPETKELVKEQVDWFKQHRDILESDIVHGRRADGRDLDWVLHVNPKLETPGMLCVYNPLDREVTRHLSPSIYYTGLNQRVMVRAGDGRQIELDVDDRHRVTIEVTVPAGGMSWYTINPSTP
;
A
#
# COMPACT_ATOMS: atom_id res chain seq x y z
N MET A 1 49.75 63.47 -25.81
CA MET A 1 50.78 63.39 -26.87
C MET A 1 51.01 61.92 -27.21
N LYS A 2 50.79 61.59 -28.50
CA LYS A 2 51.27 60.44 -29.32
C LYS A 2 51.56 59.09 -28.61
N ASN A 3 50.78 58.04 -28.89
CA ASN A 3 50.88 57.11 -30.05
C ASN A 3 52.11 56.18 -30.01
N LEU A 4 51.92 54.86 -29.85
CA LEU A 4 51.90 53.88 -30.97
C LEU A 4 52.06 52.42 -30.51
N SER A 5 51.20 51.58 -31.08
CA SER A 5 51.34 50.12 -31.25
C SER A 5 52.36 49.83 -32.38
N PRO A 6 52.72 48.57 -32.76
CA PRO A 6 51.78 47.52 -33.17
C PRO A 6 52.13 46.07 -32.74
N SER A 7 51.09 45.23 -32.87
CA SER A 7 51.08 43.77 -32.80
C SER A 7 51.79 43.12 -34.01
N PRO A 8 52.00 41.78 -33.99
CA PRO A 8 50.99 40.91 -34.60
C PRO A 8 50.65 39.63 -33.81
N ARG A 9 49.43 39.15 -34.08
CA ARG A 9 48.79 37.92 -33.61
C ARG A 9 49.31 36.69 -34.37
N ILE A 10 49.20 35.49 -33.78
CA ILE A 10 48.43 34.33 -34.32
C ILE A 10 48.34 33.17 -33.29
N PHE A 11 47.09 32.86 -32.92
CA PHE A 11 46.40 31.59 -32.57
C PHE A 11 47.07 30.55 -31.63
N HIS A 12 46.56 30.33 -30.41
CA HIS A 12 45.32 29.67 -29.93
C HIS A 12 45.52 28.19 -29.55
N PHE A 13 45.81 27.97 -28.26
CA PHE A 13 45.27 26.88 -27.43
C PHE A 13 45.35 27.39 -25.97
N VAL A 14 44.21 27.80 -25.39
CA VAL A 14 44.16 28.24 -23.99
C VAL A 14 43.44 27.15 -23.19
N VAL A 15 44.26 26.43 -22.42
CA VAL A 15 43.89 25.84 -21.13
C VAL A 15 43.58 27.01 -20.19
N LEU A 16 42.34 27.10 -19.70
CA LEU A 16 41.97 28.08 -18.67
C LEU A 16 41.87 27.38 -17.32
N CYS A 17 42.95 27.48 -16.56
CA CYS A 17 42.98 27.24 -15.13
C CYS A 17 42.06 28.26 -14.43
N GLY A 18 40.97 27.79 -13.84
CA GLY A 18 40.21 28.53 -12.83
C GLY A 18 40.69 28.13 -11.43
N PHE A 19 41.28 29.07 -10.70
CA PHE A 19 41.57 28.96 -9.28
C PHE A 19 40.26 28.77 -8.51
N ALA A 20 40.01 27.54 -8.00
CA ALA A 20 38.99 27.29 -7.01
C ALA A 20 39.53 27.69 -5.63
N LEU A 21 38.96 28.75 -5.06
CA LEU A 21 39.11 29.07 -3.64
C LEU A 21 38.45 27.95 -2.84
N CYS A 22 39.28 27.23 -2.10
CA CYS A 22 38.89 26.21 -1.13
C CYS A 22 38.10 26.89 0.00
N GLN A 23 36.77 26.86 -0.08
CA GLN A 23 35.92 27.06 1.09
C GLN A 23 35.74 25.70 1.76
N SER A 24 36.26 25.58 2.98
CA SER A 24 35.96 24.50 3.91
C SER A 24 34.46 24.48 4.20
N SER A 25 33.73 23.56 3.59
CA SER A 25 32.30 23.34 3.78
C SER A 25 32.05 22.53 5.06
N THR A 26 32.38 23.10 6.21
CA THR A 26 31.87 22.63 7.51
C THR A 26 30.61 23.42 7.87
N THR A 27 29.50 23.17 7.18
CA THR A 27 28.12 23.51 7.61
C THR A 27 27.10 22.78 6.72
N CYS A 28 26.71 21.55 7.07
CA CYS A 28 25.55 20.84 6.49
C CYS A 28 24.21 21.26 7.17
N TRP A 29 24.10 22.53 7.58
CA TRP A 29 22.99 23.02 8.43
C TRP A 29 22.52 24.45 8.09
N SER A 30 22.73 24.95 6.87
CA SER A 30 22.09 26.22 6.46
C SER A 30 20.75 25.96 5.79
N GLN A 31 19.66 26.03 6.56
CA GLN A 31 18.29 26.11 6.04
C GLN A 31 18.02 27.52 5.50
N GLU A 32 18.25 27.73 4.22
CA GLU A 32 17.54 28.79 3.50
C GLU A 32 16.18 28.23 3.04
N ALA A 33 15.11 29.00 3.27
CA ALA A 33 13.78 28.61 2.82
C ALA A 33 13.79 28.38 1.29
N PRO A 34 12.98 27.42 0.77
CA PRO A 34 12.95 27.12 -0.64
C PRO A 34 12.72 28.41 -1.47
N PRO A 35 13.56 28.72 -2.47
CA PRO A 35 13.53 30.03 -3.13
C PRO A 35 12.23 30.29 -3.89
N LYS A 36 11.50 29.23 -4.28
CA LYS A 36 10.19 29.29 -4.96
C LYS A 36 9.29 28.12 -4.54
N ASP A 37 7.98 28.33 -4.48
CA ASP A 37 7.03 27.24 -4.21
C ASP A 37 7.07 26.16 -5.30
N PHE A 38 7.38 24.91 -4.94
CA PHE A 38 7.51 23.80 -5.88
C PHE A 38 6.22 23.50 -6.65
N LEU A 39 5.04 23.86 -6.11
CA LEU A 39 3.77 23.72 -6.84
C LEU A 39 3.64 24.73 -7.99
N ILE A 40 4.37 25.84 -7.95
CA ILE A 40 4.40 26.86 -8.99
C ILE A 40 5.61 26.67 -9.92
N ASP A 41 6.81 26.63 -9.36
CA ASP A 41 8.07 26.46 -10.08
C ASP A 41 8.99 25.53 -9.29
N ALA A 42 9.28 24.36 -9.86
CA ALA A 42 10.16 23.37 -9.23
C ALA A 42 11.47 23.14 -9.99
N SER A 43 11.83 24.02 -10.92
CA SER A 43 13.00 23.86 -11.78
C SER A 43 14.34 23.83 -11.02
N SER A 44 14.37 24.33 -9.78
CA SER A 44 15.57 24.36 -8.93
C SER A 44 15.70 23.17 -7.98
N TYR A 45 14.69 22.31 -7.87
CA TYR A 45 14.71 21.15 -6.97
C TYR A 45 15.18 19.91 -7.73
N VAL A 46 16.49 19.71 -7.76
CA VAL A 46 17.14 18.59 -8.48
C VAL A 46 17.64 17.59 -7.46
N ALA A 47 17.33 16.32 -7.65
CA ALA A 47 17.76 15.25 -6.76
C ALA A 47 19.25 14.96 -6.94
N GLU A 48 19.96 14.85 -5.82
CA GLU A 48 21.38 14.54 -5.77
C GLU A 48 21.69 13.55 -4.65
N VAL A 49 22.86 12.92 -4.76
CA VAL A 49 23.40 12.00 -3.77
C VAL A 49 24.80 12.46 -3.40
N VAL A 50 25.00 12.76 -2.13
CA VAL A 50 26.25 13.29 -1.60
C VAL A 50 26.81 12.33 -0.56
N ARG A 51 28.08 11.95 -0.70
CA ARG A 51 28.80 11.13 0.30
C ARG A 51 29.67 12.03 1.16
N ASP A 52 29.52 11.91 2.46
CA ASP A 52 30.39 12.49 3.47
C ASP A 52 31.33 11.40 4.00
N GLU A 53 32.58 11.42 3.52
CA GLU A 53 33.61 10.44 3.90
C GLU A 53 34.09 10.62 5.34
N GLU A 54 33.99 11.80 5.94
CA GLU A 54 34.45 12.04 7.32
C GLU A 54 33.50 11.42 8.34
N ASN A 55 32.20 11.47 8.05
CA ASN A 55 31.15 10.94 8.92
C ASN A 55 30.62 9.57 8.49
N ASP A 56 31.13 9.02 7.39
CA ASP A 56 30.68 7.77 6.76
C ASP A 56 29.15 7.76 6.55
N THR A 57 28.66 8.87 5.98
CA THR A 57 27.24 9.13 5.74
C THR A 57 27.00 9.29 4.24
N LEU A 58 25.91 8.70 3.74
CA LEU A 58 25.37 8.99 2.41
C LEU A 58 24.08 9.79 2.55
N CYS A 59 23.93 10.87 1.80
CA CYS A 59 22.76 11.73 1.79
C CYS A 59 22.11 11.72 0.41
N MET A 60 20.77 11.66 0.35
CA MET A 60 19.99 11.86 -0.86
C MET A 60 18.96 12.97 -0.61
N GLU A 61 19.00 14.04 -1.40
CA GLU A 61 18.09 15.19 -1.26
C GLU A 61 17.81 15.90 -2.57
N ASN A 62 16.78 16.74 -2.61
CA ASN A 62 16.43 17.56 -3.77
C ASN A 62 16.06 19.01 -3.40
N GLY A 63 16.45 19.46 -2.21
CA GLY A 63 16.05 20.75 -1.64
C GLY A 63 14.62 20.81 -1.07
N LEU A 64 13.78 19.79 -1.28
CA LEU A 64 12.45 19.68 -0.66
C LEU A 64 12.41 18.65 0.46
N VAL A 65 13.13 17.55 0.29
CA VAL A 65 13.20 16.44 1.24
C VAL A 65 14.61 15.85 1.25
N ARG A 66 15.03 15.31 2.40
CA ARG A 66 16.32 14.65 2.60
C ARG A 66 16.14 13.30 3.28
N ARG A 67 16.92 12.31 2.85
CA ARG A 67 17.12 11.04 3.58
C ARG A 67 18.61 10.76 3.69
N ALA A 68 19.08 10.34 4.86
CA ALA A 68 20.50 10.08 5.10
C ALA A 68 20.74 8.74 5.78
N TRP A 69 21.85 8.09 5.41
CA TRP A 69 22.25 6.78 5.90
C TRP A 69 23.66 6.81 6.46
N LYS A 70 23.88 6.20 7.63
CA LYS A 70 25.22 5.78 8.05
C LYS A 70 25.60 4.51 7.29
N LEU A 71 26.87 4.41 6.89
CA LEU A 71 27.40 3.23 6.19
C LEU A 71 28.14 2.27 7.15
N ALA A 72 28.65 2.77 8.28
CA ALA A 72 29.19 1.99 9.39
C ALA A 72 28.54 2.35 10.74
N PRO A 73 28.47 1.41 11.71
CA PRO A 73 28.96 0.03 11.64
C PRO A 73 28.09 -0.91 10.79
N ASN A 74 26.95 -0.44 10.27
CA ASN A 74 26.14 -1.08 9.24
C ASN A 74 25.31 -0.01 8.51
N GLY A 75 24.78 -0.34 7.33
CA GLY A 75 23.90 0.54 6.55
C GLY A 75 22.58 0.80 7.27
N ALA A 76 22.28 2.05 7.61
CA ALA A 76 21.05 2.40 8.33
C ALA A 76 20.58 3.83 8.06
N CYS A 77 19.29 4.00 7.79
CA CYS A 77 18.62 5.29 7.70
C CYS A 77 18.63 5.96 9.09
N VAL A 78 19.29 7.11 9.15
CA VAL A 78 19.48 7.91 10.38
C VAL A 78 18.81 9.27 10.30
N ALA A 79 18.36 9.70 9.12
CA ALA A 79 17.58 10.91 8.99
C ALA A 79 16.56 10.80 7.85
N LEU A 80 15.38 11.38 8.07
CA LEU A 80 14.35 11.63 7.08
C LEU A 80 13.76 13.00 7.41
N ASP A 81 14.07 14.00 6.62
CA ASP A 81 13.84 15.40 6.95
C ASP A 81 13.01 16.10 5.87
N ASN A 82 12.02 16.85 6.32
CA ASN A 82 11.21 17.73 5.48
C ASN A 82 11.91 19.09 5.39
N LEU A 83 12.64 19.33 4.29
CA LEU A 83 13.41 20.57 4.10
C LEU A 83 12.51 21.78 3.88
N MET A 84 11.25 21.57 3.47
CA MET A 84 10.26 22.65 3.28
C MET A 84 9.80 23.26 4.60
N THR A 85 9.77 22.47 5.69
CA THR A 85 9.31 22.91 7.03
C THR A 85 10.40 22.92 8.09
N GLY A 86 11.54 22.30 7.79
CA GLY A 86 12.63 22.04 8.73
C GLY A 86 12.34 20.93 9.74
N GLN A 87 11.24 20.18 9.58
CA GLN A 87 10.88 19.08 10.47
C GLN A 87 11.77 17.85 10.22
N SER A 88 12.40 17.31 11.27
CA SER A 88 12.93 15.95 11.25
C SER A 88 11.80 14.95 11.55
N MET A 89 11.56 14.03 10.63
CA MET A 89 10.45 13.08 10.70
C MET A 89 10.84 11.75 11.37
N LEU A 90 12.12 11.38 11.34
CA LEU A 90 12.61 10.13 11.93
C LEU A 90 12.97 10.33 13.41
N ARG A 91 12.38 9.53 14.29
CA ARG A 91 12.73 9.53 15.74
C ARG A 91 13.55 8.33 16.19
N SER A 92 13.68 7.29 15.36
CA SER A 92 14.47 6.11 15.72
C SER A 92 14.87 5.26 14.51
N VAL A 93 16.07 4.69 14.57
CA VAL A 93 16.60 3.80 13.52
C VAL A 93 15.86 2.45 13.51
N ARG A 94 15.56 1.95 12.31
CA ARG A 94 14.98 0.62 12.05
C ARG A 94 15.80 -0.09 10.97
N PRO A 95 15.65 -1.41 10.79
CA PRO A 95 16.20 -2.09 9.62
C PRO A 95 15.70 -1.45 8.32
N GLU A 96 16.54 -1.43 7.29
CA GLU A 96 16.16 -0.90 5.97
C GLU A 96 15.09 -1.77 5.30
N ALA A 97 15.10 -3.06 5.58
CA ALA A 97 14.04 -3.99 5.20
C ALA A 97 14.04 -5.18 6.17
N LYS A 98 12.99 -6.00 6.07
CA LYS A 98 12.97 -7.33 6.69
C LYS A 98 12.59 -8.35 5.64
N ILE A 99 13.24 -9.50 5.65
CA ILE A 99 12.90 -10.61 4.77
C ILE A 99 12.80 -11.90 5.57
N THR A 100 11.98 -12.83 5.11
CA THR A 100 12.00 -14.21 5.56
C THR A 100 12.33 -15.09 4.36
N VAL A 101 13.41 -15.87 4.47
CA VAL A 101 13.84 -16.82 3.43
C VAL A 101 13.94 -18.21 4.03
N ASP A 102 13.25 -19.18 3.43
CA ASP A 102 13.11 -20.55 3.91
C ASP A 102 12.76 -20.63 5.42
N GLY A 103 11.85 -19.77 5.87
CA GLY A 103 11.39 -19.69 7.25
C GLY A 103 12.34 -18.96 8.22
N ILE A 104 13.47 -18.43 7.74
CA ILE A 104 14.43 -17.66 8.57
C ILE A 104 14.27 -16.17 8.30
N CYS A 105 13.98 -15.40 9.34
CA CYS A 105 13.82 -13.95 9.26
C CYS A 105 15.17 -13.23 9.44
N TYR A 106 15.45 -12.27 8.56
CA TYR A 106 16.63 -11.42 8.57
C TYR A 106 16.23 -9.95 8.59
N ASP A 107 16.84 -9.20 9.51
CA ASP A 107 16.89 -7.75 9.42
C ASP A 107 17.95 -7.37 8.37
N VAL A 108 17.63 -6.42 7.50
CA VAL A 108 18.52 -5.93 6.45
C VAL A 108 19.06 -4.57 6.89
N GLY A 109 20.36 -4.49 7.17
CA GLY A 109 20.96 -3.27 7.72
C GLY A 109 20.44 -2.91 9.12
N GLY A 110 20.40 -1.62 9.41
CA GLY A 110 19.93 -1.07 10.68
C GLY A 110 20.98 -1.07 11.79
N LEU A 111 20.64 -0.41 12.90
CA LEU A 111 21.47 -0.29 14.09
C LEU A 111 20.64 -0.55 15.34
N VAL A 112 21.29 -1.07 16.38
CA VAL A 112 20.70 -1.37 17.69
C VAL A 112 21.42 -0.61 18.82
N GLY A 113 20.77 -0.52 19.98
CA GLY A 113 21.33 0.12 21.17
C GLY A 113 20.88 1.56 21.40
N GLN A 114 19.93 2.07 20.60
CA GLN A 114 19.33 3.39 20.84
C GLN A 114 18.66 3.41 22.24
N PRO A 115 19.07 4.31 23.15
CA PRO A 115 18.60 4.29 24.54
C PRO A 115 17.18 4.88 24.70
N ASN A 116 16.79 5.79 23.81
CA ASN A 116 15.47 6.43 23.79
C ASN A 116 14.97 6.52 22.35
N HIS A 117 13.75 6.06 22.10
CA HIS A 117 13.15 5.98 20.75
C HIS A 117 12.19 7.14 20.43
N ALA A 118 12.22 8.22 21.22
CA ALA A 118 11.46 9.45 21.00
C ALA A 118 12.17 10.46 20.08
N TYR A 119 13.49 10.37 19.99
CA TYR A 119 14.37 11.23 19.19
C TYR A 119 15.70 10.51 18.96
N LEU A 120 16.48 11.03 18.03
CA LEU A 120 17.79 10.51 17.65
C LEU A 120 18.83 11.62 17.79
N THR A 121 19.97 11.34 18.42
CA THR A 121 21.08 12.28 18.57
C THR A 121 22.35 11.68 17.99
N GLU A 122 23.32 12.54 17.63
CA GLU A 122 24.64 12.10 17.17
C GLU A 122 25.37 11.24 18.22
N ASP A 123 25.26 11.58 19.51
CA ASP A 123 25.84 10.79 20.60
C ASP A 123 25.24 9.38 20.66
N PHE A 124 23.93 9.24 20.42
CA PHE A 124 23.30 7.92 20.35
C PHE A 124 23.80 7.15 19.14
N LEU A 125 23.85 7.79 17.97
CA LEU A 125 24.32 7.17 16.74
C LEU A 125 25.77 6.66 16.87
N ALA A 126 26.66 7.47 17.46
CA ALA A 126 28.05 7.09 17.71
C ALA A 126 28.20 5.89 18.65
N ALA A 127 27.25 5.68 19.57
CA ALA A 127 27.25 4.56 20.52
C ALA A 127 26.50 3.31 20.03
N MET A 128 25.67 3.46 18.98
CA MET A 128 24.88 2.38 18.41
C MET A 128 25.75 1.38 17.65
N GLN A 129 25.29 0.14 17.56
CA GLN A 129 26.05 -0.98 17.03
C GLN A 129 25.26 -1.73 15.96
N SER A 130 25.96 -2.43 15.07
CA SER A 130 25.34 -3.38 14.16
C SER A 130 24.75 -4.56 14.96
N ASP A 131 23.53 -5.00 14.63
CA ASP A 131 23.06 -6.29 15.12
C ASP A 131 23.84 -7.39 14.41
N LEU A 132 24.51 -8.25 15.18
CA LEU A 132 25.20 -9.44 14.67
C LEU A 132 24.28 -10.41 13.91
N LYS A 133 22.95 -10.24 13.99
CA LYS A 133 21.96 -11.03 13.25
C LYS A 133 21.50 -10.36 11.95
N ALA A 134 21.77 -9.07 11.77
CA ALA A 134 21.37 -8.35 10.57
C ALA A 134 22.32 -8.65 9.41
N MET A 135 21.79 -8.59 8.19
CA MET A 135 22.61 -8.55 6.98
C MET A 135 23.42 -7.25 7.00
N GLN A 136 24.70 -7.34 6.67
CA GLN A 136 25.65 -6.24 6.68
C GLN A 136 25.71 -5.60 5.30
N LEU A 137 25.85 -4.28 5.27
CA LEU A 137 26.08 -3.52 4.05
C LEU A 137 27.41 -3.93 3.43
N GLU A 138 27.40 -4.35 2.18
CA GLU A 138 28.61 -4.72 1.43
C GLU A 138 28.97 -3.72 0.34
N ASN A 139 27.95 -3.10 -0.28
CA ASN A 139 28.17 -2.23 -1.42
C ASN A 139 27.08 -1.17 -1.57
N VAL A 140 27.45 -0.03 -2.14
CA VAL A 140 26.56 1.09 -2.46
C VAL A 140 26.77 1.48 -3.92
N VAL A 141 25.68 1.56 -4.69
CA VAL A 141 25.68 1.99 -6.09
C VAL A 141 24.82 3.23 -6.23
N VAL A 142 25.37 4.29 -6.81
CA VAL A 142 24.65 5.51 -7.16
C VAL A 142 24.42 5.54 -8.68
N GLY A 143 23.26 6.01 -9.11
CA GLY A 143 22.92 6.15 -10.53
C GLY A 143 21.70 7.01 -10.74
N GLU A 144 20.99 6.77 -11.84
CA GLU A 144 19.78 7.50 -12.23
C GLU A 144 18.57 6.54 -12.30
N PRO A 145 17.32 7.04 -12.11
CA PRO A 145 16.11 6.26 -12.30
C PRO A 145 16.02 5.62 -13.69
N THR A 146 15.51 4.39 -13.77
CA THR A 146 15.33 3.65 -15.04
C THR A 146 13.84 3.41 -15.34
N GLU A 147 13.53 3.18 -16.61
CA GLU A 147 12.16 2.93 -17.05
C GLU A 147 11.58 1.68 -16.35
N ARG A 148 10.45 1.84 -15.65
CA ARG A 148 9.83 0.74 -14.89
C ARG A 148 9.16 -0.29 -15.81
N PHE A 149 8.60 0.18 -16.92
CA PHE A 149 8.01 -0.60 -18.00
C PHE A 149 7.79 0.32 -19.21
N HIS A 150 7.69 -0.26 -20.40
CA HIS A 150 7.56 0.48 -21.64
C HIS A 150 6.23 1.25 -21.71
N TRP A 151 6.27 2.53 -22.09
CA TRP A 151 5.08 3.32 -22.43
C TRP A 151 5.17 3.88 -23.86
N LYS A 152 4.28 3.39 -24.73
CA LYS A 152 4.10 3.94 -26.08
C LYS A 152 3.17 5.16 -26.02
N ARG A 153 3.77 6.34 -26.16
CA ARG A 153 3.10 7.64 -26.11
C ARG A 153 2.38 7.90 -27.44
N ARG A 154 1.04 7.81 -27.45
CA ARG A 154 0.22 8.05 -28.67
C ARG A 154 -0.61 9.33 -28.60
N ARG A 155 -0.99 9.78 -27.40
CA ARG A 155 -2.00 10.84 -27.20
C ARG A 155 -1.35 12.18 -26.91
N HIS A 156 -2.10 13.26 -27.20
CA HIS A 156 -1.65 14.66 -27.12
C HIS A 156 -1.08 15.07 -25.76
N HIS A 157 -1.63 14.53 -24.67
CA HIS A 157 -1.27 14.99 -23.32
C HIS A 157 0.02 14.32 -22.82
N ALA A 158 0.82 15.07 -22.07
CA ALA A 158 2.21 14.80 -21.68
C ALA A 158 3.34 15.19 -22.69
N PRO A 159 3.24 16.27 -23.49
CA PRO A 159 4.20 16.54 -24.58
C PRO A 159 5.66 16.73 -24.12
N ASN A 160 5.86 17.19 -22.88
CA ASN A 160 7.19 17.47 -22.31
C ASN A 160 7.51 16.58 -21.08
N ILE A 161 6.81 15.46 -20.91
CA ILE A 161 7.06 14.56 -19.78
C ILE A 161 8.21 13.61 -20.11
N HIS A 162 9.19 13.56 -19.22
CA HIS A 162 10.27 12.58 -19.22
C HIS A 162 9.81 11.31 -18.49
N TRP A 163 9.93 10.14 -19.15
CA TRP A 163 9.69 8.84 -18.55
C TRP A 163 10.87 7.92 -18.87
N PRO A 164 11.60 7.40 -17.86
CA PRO A 164 11.38 7.63 -16.43
C PRO A 164 11.57 9.10 -16.02
N PRO A 165 10.96 9.56 -14.91
CA PRO A 165 11.19 10.92 -14.42
C PRO A 165 12.65 11.10 -13.99
N PRO A 166 13.26 12.27 -14.23
CA PRO A 166 14.62 12.55 -13.78
C PRO A 166 14.68 12.56 -12.25
N GLY A 167 15.87 12.23 -11.74
CA GLY A 167 16.12 12.13 -10.31
C GLY A 167 17.43 11.40 -10.02
N ALA A 168 17.61 11.01 -8.77
CA ALA A 168 18.75 10.24 -8.31
C ALA A 168 18.33 8.84 -7.85
N TYR A 169 19.22 7.86 -8.04
CA TYR A 169 19.02 6.47 -7.62
C TYR A 169 20.17 6.01 -6.74
N VAL A 170 19.85 5.23 -5.69
CA VAL A 170 20.83 4.53 -4.86
C VAL A 170 20.39 3.10 -4.61
N ARG A 171 21.34 2.16 -4.66
CA ARG A 171 21.19 0.77 -4.24
C ARG A 171 22.17 0.43 -3.14
N PHE A 172 21.67 -0.16 -2.07
CA PHE A 172 22.46 -0.72 -0.97
C PHE A 172 22.38 -2.25 -1.03
N ASP A 173 23.52 -2.91 -1.20
CA ASP A 173 23.60 -4.37 -1.25
C ASP A 173 23.99 -4.92 0.13
N TYR A 174 23.21 -5.86 0.66
CA TYR A 174 23.42 -6.48 1.97
C TYR A 174 23.57 -7.99 1.86
N ALA A 175 24.46 -8.57 2.68
CA ALA A 175 24.63 -10.02 2.82
C ALA A 175 24.93 -10.42 4.27
N LEU A 176 24.83 -11.71 4.60
CA LEU A 176 25.23 -12.20 5.91
C LEU A 176 26.76 -12.17 6.04
N SER A 177 27.27 -11.54 7.10
CA SER A 177 28.71 -11.47 7.34
C SER A 177 29.36 -12.85 7.51
N SER A 178 30.66 -12.94 7.20
CA SER A 178 31.49 -14.13 7.40
C SER A 178 31.81 -14.44 8.87
N SER A 179 31.36 -13.61 9.83
CA SER A 179 31.59 -13.75 11.28
C SER A 179 31.11 -15.09 11.83
N GLY A 180 32.04 -15.90 12.36
CA GLY A 180 31.87 -17.33 12.59
C GLY A 180 31.19 -17.75 13.90
N GLN A 181 30.59 -18.94 13.87
CA GLN A 181 30.04 -19.81 14.93
C GLN A 181 29.06 -19.19 15.95
N LYS A 182 29.32 -18.01 16.52
CA LYS A 182 28.47 -17.34 17.52
C LYS A 182 27.14 -16.86 16.95
N GLN A 183 27.12 -16.39 15.70
CA GLN A 183 25.88 -16.03 15.00
C GLN A 183 25.01 -17.27 14.74
N ILE A 184 25.66 -18.36 14.33
CA ILE A 184 25.05 -19.68 14.10
C ILE A 184 24.45 -20.22 15.41
N ASP A 185 25.22 -20.24 16.50
CA ASP A 185 24.71 -20.68 17.81
C ASP A 185 23.48 -19.88 18.25
N ARG A 186 23.41 -18.57 17.94
CA ARG A 186 22.29 -17.69 18.33
C ARG A 186 21.08 -17.82 17.41
N ILE A 187 21.26 -18.11 16.12
CA ILE A 187 20.18 -18.48 15.20
C ILE A 187 19.62 -19.86 15.57
N VAL A 188 20.48 -20.80 15.92
CA VAL A 188 20.10 -22.21 16.18
C VAL A 188 19.47 -22.41 17.56
N ARG A 189 19.91 -21.66 18.57
CA ARG A 189 19.38 -21.72 19.95
C ARG A 189 18.35 -20.64 20.24
N GLY A 190 18.11 -19.72 19.30
CA GLY A 190 17.35 -18.51 19.57
C GLY A 190 17.96 -17.64 20.66
N GLY A 191 17.22 -16.63 21.11
CA GLY A 191 17.65 -15.81 22.23
C GLY A 191 16.51 -15.01 22.84
N GLY A 192 16.32 -15.13 24.15
CA GLY A 192 15.57 -14.16 24.93
C GLY A 192 16.44 -12.93 25.17
N GLY A 193 15.87 -11.73 25.07
CA GLY A 193 16.58 -10.47 25.34
C GLY A 193 17.45 -10.59 26.60
N GLU A 194 18.71 -10.15 26.50
CA GLU A 194 19.66 -10.15 27.62
C GLU A 194 19.30 -9.03 28.63
N THR A 195 18.12 -9.08 29.24
CA THR A 195 17.84 -8.28 30.42
C THR A 195 18.38 -9.05 31.63
N LYS A 196 19.65 -8.78 31.97
CA LYS A 196 20.37 -9.35 33.13
C LYS A 196 19.82 -8.90 34.50
N LYS A 197 18.69 -8.19 34.58
CA LYS A 197 18.12 -7.74 35.86
C LYS A 197 16.60 -7.92 35.90
N TRP A 198 16.18 -8.68 36.91
CA TRP A 198 14.88 -8.58 37.55
C TRP A 198 14.78 -7.19 38.22
N LEU A 199 14.34 -6.19 37.47
CA LEU A 199 13.77 -4.96 38.02
C LEU A 199 12.48 -4.74 37.25
N GLY A 200 11.39 -4.43 37.95
CA GLY A 200 10.06 -4.18 37.39
C GLY A 200 9.98 -2.92 36.53
N GLY A 201 10.77 -2.85 35.46
CA GLY A 201 10.66 -1.92 34.36
C GLY A 201 9.59 -2.40 33.36
N ARG A 202 8.82 -1.45 32.86
CA ARG A 202 7.67 -1.59 31.94
C ARG A 202 8.10 -1.94 30.49
N ASP A 203 9.24 -2.57 30.23
CA ASP A 203 9.98 -2.41 28.95
C ASP A 203 10.23 -3.69 28.12
N ASN A 204 9.69 -4.87 28.47
CA ASN A 204 9.83 -6.09 27.64
C ASN A 204 8.52 -6.41 26.87
N GLN A 205 8.28 -5.76 25.71
CA GLN A 205 7.08 -5.99 24.87
C GLN A 205 7.35 -6.64 23.50
N THR A 206 8.58 -7.05 23.19
CA THR A 206 8.88 -7.83 21.99
C THR A 206 9.44 -9.19 22.40
N GLY A 207 8.77 -10.26 21.98
CA GLY A 207 9.33 -11.60 22.14
C GLY A 207 10.64 -11.71 21.35
N GLY A 208 11.66 -12.31 21.94
CA GLY A 208 12.92 -12.59 21.26
C GLY A 208 12.73 -13.61 20.14
N TYR A 209 13.65 -13.72 19.19
CA TYR A 209 13.58 -14.77 18.17
C TYR A 209 13.67 -16.16 18.82
N ALA A 210 12.82 -17.08 18.35
CA ALA A 210 12.91 -18.48 18.69
C ALA A 210 12.90 -19.32 17.40
N PRO A 211 13.81 -20.30 17.27
CA PRO A 211 13.97 -21.08 16.03
C PRO A 211 12.79 -22.03 15.79
N PRO A 212 12.57 -22.53 14.56
CA PRO A 212 11.68 -23.67 14.32
C PRO A 212 12.07 -24.90 15.15
N SER A 213 11.09 -25.70 15.55
CA SER A 213 11.27 -26.80 16.51
C SER A 213 12.06 -27.98 15.94
N ASP A 214 11.96 -28.21 14.63
CA ASP A 214 12.67 -29.22 13.84
C ASP A 214 14.03 -28.75 13.33
N LEU A 215 14.36 -27.46 13.48
CA LEU A 215 15.63 -26.90 13.00
C LEU A 215 16.83 -27.63 13.66
N GLY A 216 17.49 -28.50 12.90
CA GLY A 216 18.60 -29.34 13.34
C GLY A 216 18.26 -30.43 14.37
N ARG A 217 16.98 -30.75 14.56
CA ARG A 217 16.49 -31.67 15.61
C ARG A 217 15.63 -32.79 15.03
N LYS A 218 15.74 -33.99 15.62
CA LYS A 218 14.84 -35.10 15.29
C LYS A 218 13.51 -34.94 16.04
N ARG A 219 12.38 -35.03 15.35
CA ARG A 219 11.06 -35.18 15.98
C ARG A 219 10.95 -36.57 16.63
N LEU A 220 10.75 -36.60 17.93
CA LEU A 220 10.65 -37.82 18.74
C LEU A 220 9.21 -38.32 18.84
N ILE A 221 8.26 -37.38 18.98
CA ILE A 221 6.83 -37.65 19.09
C ILE A 221 6.07 -36.65 18.24
N LEU A 222 5.03 -37.13 17.57
CA LEU A 222 3.93 -36.35 17.01
C LEU A 222 2.64 -37.04 17.42
N ASP A 223 1.74 -36.30 18.07
CA ASP A 223 0.44 -36.77 18.49
C ASP A 223 -0.61 -35.73 18.08
N GLN A 224 -1.61 -36.16 17.31
CA GLN A 224 -2.70 -35.31 16.81
C GLN A 224 -4.01 -35.56 17.57
N PHE A 225 -3.95 -36.29 18.69
CA PHE A 225 -5.11 -36.66 19.50
C PHE A 225 -6.18 -37.40 18.71
N GLU A 226 -5.77 -38.40 17.92
CA GLU A 226 -6.72 -39.38 17.35
C GLU A 226 -7.24 -40.35 18.42
N SER A 227 -6.44 -40.60 19.47
CA SER A 227 -6.82 -41.27 20.72
C SER A 227 -6.07 -40.64 21.91
N LEU A 228 -6.42 -41.02 23.14
CA LEU A 228 -5.68 -40.62 24.36
C LEU A 228 -4.69 -41.69 24.84
N ASP A 229 -4.32 -42.64 23.97
CA ASP A 229 -3.42 -43.72 24.34
C ASP A 229 -2.03 -43.21 24.75
N GLY A 230 -1.54 -43.65 25.90
CA GLY A 230 -0.28 -43.18 26.47
C GLY A 230 -0.38 -41.87 27.25
N TRP A 231 -1.59 -41.32 27.45
CA TRP A 231 -1.86 -40.20 28.33
C TRP A 231 -2.64 -40.63 29.57
N GLN A 232 -2.24 -40.12 30.73
CA GLN A 232 -3.01 -40.14 31.96
C GLN A 232 -3.95 -38.92 31.97
N VAL A 233 -5.24 -39.19 32.14
CA VAL A 233 -6.29 -38.17 32.11
C VAL A 233 -6.57 -37.68 33.53
N GLN A 234 -6.39 -36.38 33.78
CA GLN A 234 -6.80 -35.73 35.02
C GLN A 234 -7.93 -34.75 34.74
N VAL A 235 -9.06 -34.91 35.45
CA VAL A 235 -10.24 -34.06 35.28
C VAL A 235 -10.81 -33.69 36.64
N SER A 236 -11.23 -32.43 36.77
CA SER A 236 -11.89 -31.89 37.96
C SER A 236 -13.22 -32.59 38.25
N THR A 237 -13.51 -32.76 39.54
CA THR A 237 -14.80 -33.26 40.03
C THR A 237 -15.81 -32.13 40.30
N ALA A 238 -15.45 -30.86 40.08
CA ALA A 238 -16.30 -29.70 40.34
C ALA A 238 -17.54 -29.64 39.42
N ASN A 239 -17.52 -30.34 38.28
CA ASN A 239 -18.68 -30.50 37.41
C ASN A 239 -18.72 -31.92 36.83
N PRO A 240 -19.86 -32.64 36.91
CA PRO A 240 -19.97 -34.04 36.45
C PRO A 240 -19.79 -34.20 34.93
N ARG A 241 -19.90 -33.12 34.15
CA ARG A 241 -19.65 -33.12 32.70
C ARG A 241 -18.20 -32.78 32.34
N SER A 242 -17.33 -32.57 33.32
CA SER A 242 -15.93 -32.28 33.02
C SER A 242 -15.30 -33.44 32.25
N SER A 243 -14.68 -33.17 31.12
CA SER A 243 -14.02 -34.18 30.30
C SER A 243 -12.88 -33.60 29.45
N ILE A 244 -11.97 -34.47 28.98
CA ILE A 244 -10.93 -34.18 27.97
C ILE A 244 -11.19 -34.98 26.67
N GLU A 245 -12.26 -35.77 26.67
CA GLU A 245 -12.84 -36.40 25.50
C GLU A 245 -14.34 -36.09 25.55
N ASN A 246 -14.72 -34.98 24.93
CA ASN A 246 -16.12 -34.57 24.82
C ASN A 246 -16.68 -35.03 23.47
N GLU A 247 -17.90 -35.58 23.47
CA GLU A 247 -18.59 -36.03 22.25
C GLU A 247 -17.77 -37.00 21.36
N GLY A 248 -16.92 -37.84 21.99
CA GLY A 248 -16.07 -38.82 21.28
C GLY A 248 -14.88 -38.19 20.54
N LYS A 249 -14.49 -36.96 20.89
CA LYS A 249 -13.33 -36.27 20.32
C LYS A 249 -12.20 -36.18 21.36
N PRO A 250 -11.18 -37.03 21.28
CA PRO A 250 -9.99 -36.92 22.13
C PRO A 250 -9.34 -35.54 22.03
N GLY A 251 -8.97 -34.97 23.17
CA GLY A 251 -8.36 -33.64 23.25
C GLY A 251 -9.36 -32.47 23.27
N GLU A 252 -10.67 -32.72 23.13
CA GLU A 252 -11.70 -31.70 23.38
C GLU A 252 -11.99 -31.60 24.89
N ILE A 253 -11.55 -30.50 25.50
CA ILE A 253 -11.70 -30.22 26.92
C ILE A 253 -13.00 -29.44 27.15
N TYR A 254 -13.86 -29.98 28.00
CA TYR A 254 -15.12 -29.38 28.40
C TYR A 254 -15.17 -29.37 29.92
N THR A 255 -14.94 -28.23 30.58
CA THR A 255 -14.86 -28.12 32.05
C THR A 255 -15.02 -26.65 32.47
N PRO A 256 -15.36 -26.33 33.74
CA PRO A 256 -15.40 -24.95 34.22
C PRO A 256 -14.09 -24.16 34.02
N ALA A 257 -14.19 -22.83 33.96
CA ALA A 257 -13.05 -21.97 33.69
C ALA A 257 -11.90 -22.17 34.69
N ASN A 258 -12.15 -22.16 36.00
CA ASN A 258 -11.07 -22.19 36.99
C ASN A 258 -10.82 -23.59 37.59
N THR A 259 -10.95 -24.64 36.79
CA THR A 259 -10.74 -26.03 37.20
C THR A 259 -9.65 -26.72 36.40
N ALA A 260 -9.08 -27.78 36.97
CA ALA A 260 -8.05 -28.58 36.31
C ALA A 260 -8.66 -29.65 35.38
N ALA A 261 -8.20 -29.67 34.13
CA ALA A 261 -8.44 -30.73 33.17
C ALA A 261 -7.25 -30.81 32.21
N TYR A 262 -6.35 -31.77 32.42
CA TYR A 262 -5.14 -31.93 31.62
C TYR A 262 -4.79 -33.39 31.34
N LEU A 263 -4.00 -33.60 30.29
CA LEU A 263 -3.34 -34.86 29.99
C LEU A 263 -1.92 -34.85 30.53
N GLU A 264 -1.47 -35.95 31.12
CA GLU A 264 -0.11 -36.14 31.63
C GLU A 264 0.53 -37.39 31.03
N ARG A 265 1.81 -37.31 30.69
CA ARG A 265 2.58 -38.50 30.29
C ARG A 265 4.02 -38.39 30.79
N GLU A 266 4.71 -39.52 30.81
CA GLU A 266 6.16 -39.53 31.04
C GLU A 266 6.87 -38.59 30.06
N PHE A 267 7.82 -37.82 30.58
CA PHE A 267 8.55 -36.86 29.77
C PHE A 267 9.34 -37.61 28.70
N PRO A 268 9.20 -37.26 27.40
CA PRO A 268 9.79 -38.05 26.34
C PRO A 268 11.31 -38.15 26.49
N LYS A 269 11.84 -39.37 26.43
CA LYS A 269 13.27 -39.63 26.57
C LYS A 269 14.05 -38.81 25.53
N ASP A 270 15.11 -38.15 25.98
CA ASP A 270 16.00 -37.30 25.17
C ASP A 270 15.34 -36.04 24.58
N ALA A 271 14.12 -35.65 24.98
CA ALA A 271 13.51 -34.41 24.50
C ALA A 271 14.15 -33.16 25.11
N GLU A 272 14.49 -32.19 24.26
CA GLU A 272 14.86 -30.82 24.67
C GLU A 272 13.75 -29.81 24.36
N ILE A 273 12.77 -30.18 23.53
CA ILE A 273 11.61 -29.35 23.20
C ILE A 273 10.36 -30.18 23.38
N VAL A 274 9.37 -29.59 24.06
CA VAL A 274 7.99 -30.05 24.06
C VAL A 274 7.08 -28.89 23.69
N GLU A 275 6.10 -29.15 22.83
CA GLU A 275 5.14 -28.14 22.40
C GLU A 275 3.73 -28.71 22.27
N VAL A 276 2.75 -27.83 22.46
CA VAL A 276 1.33 -28.13 22.27
C VAL A 276 0.68 -27.04 21.45
N THR A 277 -0.08 -27.43 20.43
CA THR A 277 -0.99 -26.56 19.70
C THR A 277 -2.38 -26.72 20.30
N LEU A 278 -3.01 -25.61 20.69
CA LEU A 278 -4.33 -25.58 21.30
C LEU A 278 -5.18 -24.42 20.78
N ASP A 279 -6.48 -24.65 20.70
CA ASP A 279 -7.51 -23.63 20.54
C ASP A 279 -8.13 -23.37 21.92
N VAL A 280 -8.16 -22.11 22.36
CA VAL A 280 -8.72 -21.75 23.66
C VAL A 280 -10.25 -21.73 23.68
N GLY A 281 -10.90 -21.70 22.51
CA GLY A 281 -12.34 -21.72 22.35
C GLY A 281 -13.07 -20.69 23.23
N THR A 282 -13.99 -21.16 24.07
CA THR A 282 -14.81 -20.33 24.97
C THR A 282 -14.27 -20.26 26.40
N ASP A 283 -13.05 -20.72 26.64
CA ASP A 283 -12.44 -20.68 27.96
C ASP A 283 -12.25 -19.23 28.45
N THR A 284 -12.55 -18.97 29.73
CA THR A 284 -12.46 -17.62 30.33
C THR A 284 -11.53 -17.57 31.54
N SER A 285 -10.57 -18.49 31.59
CA SER A 285 -9.68 -18.63 32.74
C SER A 285 -8.62 -17.52 32.81
N SER A 286 -8.15 -17.27 34.02
CA SER A 286 -6.90 -16.54 34.26
C SER A 286 -5.77 -17.53 34.55
N SER A 287 -5.46 -17.78 35.83
CA SER A 287 -4.34 -18.66 36.21
C SER A 287 -4.54 -20.12 35.83
N TRP A 288 -5.80 -20.57 35.65
CA TRP A 288 -6.17 -21.94 35.24
C TRP A 288 -6.24 -22.14 33.72
N GLY A 289 -5.85 -21.13 32.93
CA GLY A 289 -5.95 -21.21 31.47
C GLY A 289 -5.09 -22.31 30.85
N PRO A 290 -5.43 -22.71 29.61
CA PRO A 290 -4.81 -23.85 28.94
C PRO A 290 -3.34 -23.59 28.62
N GLY A 291 -2.52 -24.63 28.74
CA GLY A 291 -1.10 -24.53 28.42
C GLY A 291 -0.34 -25.84 28.49
N ILE A 292 0.96 -25.72 28.70
CA ILE A 292 1.91 -26.82 28.81
C ILE A 292 2.75 -26.67 30.08
N ALA A 293 3.07 -27.78 30.74
CA ALA A 293 3.95 -27.79 31.88
C ALA A 293 4.94 -28.96 31.85
N VAL A 294 6.11 -28.73 32.41
CA VAL A 294 7.12 -29.77 32.69
C VAL A 294 7.23 -29.96 34.20
N VAL A 295 7.05 -31.20 34.64
CA VAL A 295 7.08 -31.58 36.05
C VAL A 295 8.45 -32.19 36.37
N TYR A 296 9.04 -31.74 37.46
CA TYR A 296 10.27 -32.25 38.07
C TYR A 296 9.94 -32.77 39.47
N ALA A 297 10.86 -33.51 40.10
CA ALA A 297 10.64 -34.15 41.40
C ALA A 297 10.08 -33.21 42.49
N ASN A 298 10.53 -31.94 42.53
CA ASN A 298 10.15 -30.97 43.56
C ASN A 298 9.57 -29.66 43.00
N ARG A 299 9.18 -29.62 41.72
CA ARG A 299 8.61 -28.41 41.10
C ARG A 299 7.95 -28.68 39.76
N THR A 300 7.06 -27.78 39.37
CA THR A 300 6.47 -27.74 38.04
C THR A 300 6.74 -26.38 37.41
N LEU A 301 7.04 -26.35 36.11
CA LEU A 301 7.09 -25.13 35.32
C LEU A 301 5.91 -25.16 34.37
N LYS A 302 5.02 -24.17 34.46
CA LYS A 302 3.81 -24.07 33.62
C LYS A 302 3.87 -22.81 32.76
N PHE A 303 3.62 -22.97 31.47
CA PHE A 303 3.48 -21.88 30.50
C PHE A 303 2.11 -21.96 29.85
N ASN A 304 1.30 -20.91 29.94
CA ASN A 304 -0.11 -20.96 29.57
C ASN A 304 -0.62 -19.68 28.91
N ILE A 305 -1.74 -19.83 28.19
CA ILE A 305 -2.58 -18.70 27.78
C ILE A 305 -3.56 -18.43 28.91
N ARG A 306 -3.81 -17.15 29.16
CA ARG A 306 -4.81 -16.63 30.12
C ARG A 306 -5.91 -15.96 29.31
N PRO A 307 -6.96 -16.67 28.86
CA PRO A 307 -7.99 -16.07 27.99
C PRO A 307 -8.64 -14.81 28.56
N ARG A 308 -8.87 -14.74 29.87
CA ARG A 308 -9.39 -13.52 30.53
C ARG A 308 -8.30 -12.53 30.95
N GLY A 309 -7.04 -12.88 30.79
CA GLY A 309 -5.90 -12.06 31.21
C GLY A 309 -5.61 -12.12 32.71
N ASN A 310 -5.17 -11.00 33.25
CA ASN A 310 -4.94 -10.81 34.69
C ASN A 310 -5.96 -9.81 35.27
N ALA A 311 -5.93 -9.62 36.58
CA ALA A 311 -6.89 -8.77 37.31
C ALA A 311 -6.93 -7.29 36.84
N TYR A 312 -5.89 -6.81 36.16
CA TYR A 312 -5.77 -5.42 35.72
C TYR A 312 -6.05 -5.22 34.23
N ASP A 313 -5.65 -6.17 33.38
CA ASP A 313 -5.65 -6.01 31.93
C ASP A 313 -6.96 -6.50 31.28
N ASN A 314 -7.59 -7.56 31.82
CA ASN A 314 -8.88 -8.10 31.35
C ASN A 314 -8.98 -8.40 29.84
N TYR A 315 -7.88 -8.83 29.20
CA TYR A 315 -7.83 -9.36 27.83
C TYR A 315 -6.80 -10.50 27.74
N PRO A 316 -6.84 -11.35 26.69
CA PRO A 316 -5.95 -12.50 26.58
C PRO A 316 -4.45 -12.17 26.67
N LEU A 317 -3.73 -12.90 27.53
CA LEU A 317 -2.30 -12.73 27.82
C LEU A 317 -1.58 -14.07 27.99
N LEU A 318 -0.25 -14.07 27.96
CA LEU A 318 0.57 -15.22 28.34
C LEU A 318 0.93 -15.19 29.84
N GLY A 319 0.94 -16.37 30.46
CA GLY A 319 1.34 -16.56 31.86
C GLY A 319 2.48 -17.57 32.01
N LEU A 320 3.30 -17.40 33.04
CA LEU A 320 4.38 -18.34 33.40
C LEU A 320 4.40 -18.55 34.91
N TRP A 321 4.33 -19.81 35.34
CA TRP A 321 4.76 -20.22 36.66
C TRP A 321 6.18 -20.81 36.55
N ASP A 322 7.16 -20.16 37.16
CA ASP A 322 8.58 -20.53 37.05
C ASP A 322 9.02 -21.63 38.04
N GLY A 323 8.06 -22.21 38.76
CA GLY A 323 8.29 -23.16 39.84
C GLY A 323 8.43 -22.54 41.23
N GLN A 324 8.28 -21.21 41.36
CA GLN A 324 8.19 -20.50 42.65
C GLN A 324 7.17 -19.38 42.64
N ARG A 325 7.08 -18.63 41.53
CA ARG A 325 6.23 -17.46 41.40
C ARG A 325 5.53 -17.44 40.05
N GLU A 326 4.31 -16.90 40.06
CA GLU A 326 3.57 -16.61 38.84
C GLU A 326 3.96 -15.24 38.27
N ASN A 327 4.27 -15.23 36.98
CA ASN A 327 4.24 -14.07 36.12
C ASN A 327 2.92 -14.10 35.31
N PRO A 328 1.90 -13.31 35.69
CA PRO A 328 0.59 -13.31 35.03
C PRO A 328 0.56 -12.49 33.73
N ARG A 329 1.72 -12.04 33.25
CA ARG A 329 1.88 -11.06 32.18
C ARG A 329 3.23 -11.27 31.46
N LEU A 330 3.47 -12.51 31.02
CA LEU A 330 4.68 -12.87 30.29
C LEU A 330 4.70 -12.17 28.93
N GLY A 331 5.81 -11.52 28.56
CA GLY A 331 5.90 -10.74 27.32
C GLY A 331 5.19 -9.38 27.35
N GLY A 332 4.73 -8.90 28.51
CA GLY A 332 4.23 -7.53 28.67
C GLY A 332 2.74 -7.36 28.41
N ARG A 333 2.33 -6.18 27.91
CA ARG A 333 0.91 -5.77 27.74
C ARG A 333 0.30 -6.17 26.37
N MET A 334 0.89 -7.16 25.70
CA MET A 334 0.49 -7.54 24.35
C MET A 334 -0.79 -8.39 24.38
N ARG A 335 -1.89 -7.86 23.82
CA ARG A 335 -3.14 -8.61 23.65
C ARG A 335 -2.93 -9.75 22.66
N LEU A 336 -3.27 -10.97 23.05
CA LEU A 336 -3.28 -12.13 22.16
C LEU A 336 -4.58 -12.16 21.36
N ASP A 337 -4.46 -12.42 20.05
CA ASP A 337 -5.61 -12.82 19.24
C ASP A 337 -5.88 -14.31 19.45
N THR A 338 -6.91 -14.61 20.21
CA THR A 338 -7.33 -15.98 20.53
C THR A 338 -8.43 -16.49 19.59
N SER A 339 -8.71 -15.80 18.48
CA SER A 339 -9.63 -16.30 17.45
C SER A 339 -9.02 -17.43 16.59
N LYS A 340 -7.69 -17.63 16.71
CA LYS A 340 -6.94 -18.68 16.05
C LYS A 340 -6.21 -19.56 17.07
N PRO A 341 -5.90 -20.82 16.75
CA PRO A 341 -5.07 -21.68 17.59
C PRO A 341 -3.66 -21.13 17.81
N TRP A 342 -3.10 -21.47 18.96
CA TRP A 342 -1.75 -21.12 19.38
C TRP A 342 -0.93 -22.36 19.68
N THR A 343 0.35 -22.31 19.30
CA THR A 343 1.34 -23.29 19.73
C THR A 343 2.18 -22.70 20.86
N LEU A 344 2.20 -23.36 22.02
CA LEU A 344 3.06 -23.05 23.15
C LEU A 344 4.18 -24.09 23.24
N ARG A 345 5.40 -23.64 23.53
CA ARG A 345 6.60 -24.47 23.55
C ARG A 345 7.47 -24.18 24.76
N LEU A 346 7.93 -25.25 25.40
CA LEU A 346 8.99 -25.22 26.40
C LEU A 346 10.25 -25.82 25.80
N ARG A 347 11.30 -25.01 25.69
CA ARG A 347 12.61 -25.41 25.17
C ARG A 347 13.64 -25.41 26.30
N LEU A 348 14.15 -26.60 26.60
CA LEU A 348 15.04 -26.89 27.71
C LEU A 348 16.49 -26.79 27.22
N GLU A 349 17.23 -25.82 27.75
CA GLU A 349 18.65 -25.64 27.45
C GLU A 349 19.46 -25.57 28.75
N GLY A 350 20.10 -26.69 29.09
CA GLY A 350 20.81 -26.84 30.36
C GLY A 350 19.90 -26.58 31.54
N ARG A 351 20.14 -25.48 32.28
CA ARG A 351 19.32 -25.06 33.43
C ARG A 351 18.34 -23.93 33.11
N THR A 352 18.09 -23.65 31.84
CA THR A 352 17.14 -22.61 31.43
C THR A 352 16.03 -23.24 30.62
N VAL A 353 14.79 -22.86 30.91
CA VAL A 353 13.63 -23.25 30.11
C VAL A 353 13.07 -22.00 29.46
N TYR A 354 13.07 -21.97 28.13
CA TYR A 354 12.52 -20.89 27.33
C TYR A 354 11.05 -21.14 27.02
N CYS A 355 10.24 -20.09 27.11
CA CYS A 355 8.81 -20.12 26.83
C CYS A 355 8.57 -19.44 25.47
N ASP A 356 8.39 -20.25 24.43
CA ASP A 356 8.21 -19.78 23.07
C ASP A 356 6.75 -20.00 22.63
N ALA A 357 6.18 -19.10 21.84
CA ALA A 357 4.83 -19.27 21.31
C ALA A 357 4.66 -18.70 19.89
N LYS A 358 3.68 -19.20 19.16
CA LYS A 358 3.23 -18.66 17.88
C LYS A 358 1.73 -18.93 17.64
N PRO A 359 1.01 -18.08 16.90
CA PRO A 359 -0.28 -18.47 16.32
C PRO A 359 -0.07 -19.47 15.17
N GLU A 360 -1.12 -20.19 14.76
CA GLU A 360 -1.07 -21.28 13.78
C GLU A 360 -0.32 -20.93 12.46
N GLU A 361 -0.45 -19.69 12.00
CA GLU A 361 0.19 -19.16 10.78
C GLU A 361 1.28 -18.12 11.07
N GLY A 362 1.74 -18.01 12.32
CA GLY A 362 2.73 -17.02 12.74
C GLY A 362 4.15 -17.54 12.88
N ALA A 363 5.08 -16.60 13.09
CA ALA A 363 6.47 -16.90 13.42
C ALA A 363 6.65 -17.21 14.93
N TRP A 364 7.61 -18.08 15.24
CA TRP A 364 8.03 -18.38 16.61
C TRP A 364 8.64 -17.17 17.31
N LYS A 365 8.20 -16.90 18.54
CA LYS A 365 8.77 -15.86 19.41
C LYS A 365 8.99 -16.40 20.82
N ASN A 366 10.07 -16.01 21.47
CA ASN A 366 10.38 -16.25 22.87
C ASN A 366 9.76 -15.14 23.74
N TYR A 367 8.81 -15.48 24.61
CA TYR A 367 8.13 -14.51 25.48
C TYR A 367 8.74 -14.43 26.88
N GLY A 368 9.61 -15.38 27.23
CA GLY A 368 10.39 -15.34 28.45
C GLY A 368 11.15 -16.62 28.71
N LYS A 369 11.70 -16.72 29.93
CA LYS A 369 12.48 -17.87 30.39
C LYS A 369 12.36 -18.04 31.90
N ALA A 370 12.54 -19.27 32.37
CA ALA A 370 12.70 -19.61 33.78
C ALA A 370 14.04 -20.33 33.99
N ALA A 371 14.69 -20.05 35.13
CA ALA A 371 15.92 -20.73 35.51
C ALA A 371 15.62 -21.89 36.47
N LEU A 372 16.28 -23.02 36.26
CA LEU A 372 16.22 -24.20 37.10
C LEU A 372 17.35 -24.16 38.16
N PRO A 373 17.04 -24.46 39.43
CA PRO A 373 18.05 -24.59 40.48
C PRO A 373 18.93 -25.82 40.20
N LYS A 374 20.12 -25.86 40.81
CA LYS A 374 21.08 -26.95 40.57
C LYS A 374 20.53 -28.35 40.91
N ASN A 375 19.57 -28.43 41.83
CA ASN A 375 18.95 -29.66 42.31
C ASN A 375 17.60 -29.98 41.65
N ALA A 376 17.26 -29.36 40.52
CA ALA A 376 15.97 -29.60 39.86
C ALA A 376 15.78 -31.04 39.36
N GLY A 377 16.86 -31.77 39.08
CA GLY A 377 16.81 -33.11 38.51
C GLY A 377 16.37 -33.12 37.04
N ALA A 378 16.14 -34.32 36.49
CA ALA A 378 15.61 -34.49 35.15
C ALA A 378 14.08 -34.24 35.13
N PRO A 379 13.52 -33.79 33.99
CA PRO A 379 12.07 -33.80 33.77
C PRO A 379 11.47 -35.19 33.98
N LEU A 380 10.34 -35.27 34.68
CA LEU A 380 9.63 -36.52 34.96
C LEU A 380 8.43 -36.70 34.05
N THR A 381 7.55 -35.71 33.99
CA THR A 381 6.33 -35.75 33.18
C THR A 381 6.10 -34.43 32.44
N VAL A 382 5.31 -34.49 31.37
CA VAL A 382 4.77 -33.32 30.66
C VAL A 382 3.25 -33.32 30.80
N ARG A 383 2.69 -32.14 31.10
CA ARG A 383 1.25 -31.91 31.22
C ARG A 383 0.79 -30.93 30.16
N ILE A 384 -0.37 -31.18 29.55
CA ILE A 384 -1.00 -30.28 28.58
C ILE A 384 -2.49 -30.14 28.85
N GLY A 385 -3.02 -28.92 28.74
CA GLY A 385 -4.42 -28.60 29.06
C GLY A 385 -4.54 -27.59 30.20
N LYS A 386 -5.65 -27.62 30.93
CA LYS A 386 -5.96 -26.71 32.04
C LYS A 386 -5.37 -27.27 33.33
N MET A 387 -4.50 -26.50 33.98
CA MET A 387 -3.85 -26.85 35.25
C MET A 387 -4.07 -25.73 36.26
N ASP A 388 -3.86 -25.96 37.55
CA ASP A 388 -3.88 -24.89 38.55
C ASP A 388 -2.74 -23.87 38.38
N GLN A 389 -2.73 -22.82 39.19
CA GLN A 389 -1.71 -21.75 39.13
C GLN A 389 -0.26 -22.29 39.14
N ALA A 390 0.00 -23.36 39.90
CA ALA A 390 1.32 -23.96 40.05
C ALA A 390 1.57 -25.15 39.10
N GLY A 391 0.60 -25.47 38.21
CA GLY A 391 0.69 -26.61 37.29
C GLY A 391 0.22 -27.94 37.90
N GLY A 392 -0.52 -27.91 39.01
CA GLY A 392 -1.17 -29.05 39.66
C GLY A 392 -2.63 -29.25 39.23
N ASN A 393 -3.35 -30.05 40.00
CA ASN A 393 -4.73 -30.48 39.73
C ASN A 393 -5.78 -29.86 40.67
N SER A 394 -5.43 -28.80 41.40
CA SER A 394 -6.37 -28.16 42.33
C SER A 394 -7.38 -27.28 41.59
N ASP A 395 -8.63 -27.29 42.03
CA ASP A 395 -9.65 -26.37 41.53
C ASP A 395 -9.67 -25.07 42.34
N HIS A 396 -10.04 -23.97 41.69
CA HIS A 396 -10.31 -22.72 42.39
C HIS A 396 -11.65 -22.81 43.15
N ALA A 397 -11.78 -22.10 44.27
CA ALA A 397 -13.00 -22.09 45.08
C ALA A 397 -14.24 -21.63 44.30
N ASP A 398 -14.05 -20.74 43.35
CA ASP A 398 -15.03 -20.38 42.31
C ASP A 398 -14.60 -21.01 40.98
N ALA A 399 -15.30 -22.08 40.59
CA ALA A 399 -15.04 -22.84 39.37
C ALA A 399 -15.36 -22.05 38.08
N GLY A 400 -16.23 -21.03 38.14
CA GLY A 400 -16.70 -20.28 36.97
C GLY A 400 -17.58 -21.09 36.01
N ASP A 401 -17.86 -20.51 34.84
CA ASP A 401 -18.71 -21.11 33.81
C ASP A 401 -18.00 -22.22 33.04
N ILE A 402 -18.77 -23.17 32.52
CA ILE A 402 -18.25 -24.25 31.67
C ILE A 402 -17.81 -23.71 30.31
N GLY A 403 -16.56 -23.98 29.94
CA GLY A 403 -15.97 -23.62 28.66
C GLY A 403 -15.67 -24.84 27.80
N ARG A 404 -15.46 -24.62 26.50
CA ARG A 404 -14.96 -25.61 25.55
C ARG A 404 -13.66 -25.11 24.95
N LEU A 405 -12.64 -25.97 24.93
CA LEU A 405 -11.35 -25.71 24.27
C LEU A 405 -10.78 -27.01 23.70
N ARG A 406 -9.79 -26.94 22.81
CA ARG A 406 -9.29 -28.12 22.10
C ARG A 406 -7.77 -28.19 22.03
N LEU A 407 -7.21 -29.35 22.37
CA LEU A 407 -5.83 -29.71 22.05
C LEU A 407 -5.80 -30.25 20.62
N LEU A 408 -4.93 -29.68 19.78
CA LEU A 408 -4.85 -30.01 18.35
C LEU A 408 -3.63 -30.86 18.01
N ARG A 409 -2.49 -30.61 18.68
CA ARG A 409 -1.25 -31.34 18.43
C ARG A 409 -0.31 -31.28 19.63
N PHE A 410 0.39 -32.36 19.91
CA PHE A 410 1.56 -32.39 20.78
C PHE A 410 2.78 -32.92 20.02
N SER A 411 3.92 -32.26 20.17
CA SER A 411 5.18 -32.71 19.57
C SER A 411 6.32 -32.62 20.58
N ALA A 412 7.27 -33.54 20.46
CA ALA A 412 8.52 -33.51 21.20
C ALA A 412 9.71 -33.66 20.25
N TYR A 413 10.78 -32.92 20.49
CA TYR A 413 11.99 -32.93 19.68
C TYR A 413 13.23 -33.17 20.54
N GLY A 414 14.16 -33.94 19.98
CA GLY A 414 15.42 -34.28 20.64
C GLY A 414 16.43 -33.13 20.64
N PRO A 415 17.66 -33.38 21.13
CA PRO A 415 18.72 -32.40 21.06
C PRO A 415 19.09 -32.11 19.61
N ILE A 416 19.76 -30.98 19.44
CA ILE A 416 20.47 -30.71 18.19
C ILE A 416 21.53 -31.79 18.01
N ASN A 417 21.51 -32.50 16.89
CA ASN A 417 22.47 -33.57 16.61
C ASN A 417 23.51 -33.15 15.55
N VAL A 418 24.59 -33.95 15.39
CA VAL A 418 25.71 -33.63 14.48
C VAL A 418 25.24 -33.46 13.04
N ALA A 419 24.31 -34.30 12.57
CA ALA A 419 23.75 -34.20 11.22
C ALA A 419 22.91 -32.92 11.05
N GLY A 420 22.10 -32.58 12.04
CA GLY A 420 21.31 -31.35 12.08
C GLY A 420 22.17 -30.09 12.15
N MET A 421 23.29 -30.11 12.90
CA MET A 421 24.26 -29.01 12.87
C MET A 421 24.96 -28.88 11.52
N ALA A 422 25.29 -29.99 10.87
CA ALA A 422 25.92 -29.96 9.55
C ALA A 422 24.95 -29.42 8.48
N GLU A 423 23.69 -29.84 8.53
CA GLU A 423 22.62 -29.32 7.66
C GLU A 423 22.37 -27.84 7.91
N LEU A 424 22.38 -27.40 9.18
CA LEU A 424 22.25 -25.98 9.55
C LEU A 424 23.41 -25.12 9.11
N GLN A 425 24.63 -25.61 9.29
CA GLN A 425 25.84 -24.95 8.80
C GLN A 425 25.74 -24.78 7.28
N LYS A 426 25.32 -25.83 6.57
CA LYS A 426 25.05 -25.78 5.14
C LYS A 426 23.95 -24.77 4.78
N THR A 427 22.82 -24.74 5.50
CA THR A 427 21.75 -23.76 5.27
C THR A 427 22.24 -22.33 5.46
N ILE A 428 23.04 -22.05 6.50
CA ILE A 428 23.59 -20.71 6.76
C ILE A 428 24.64 -20.33 5.72
N ASP A 429 25.52 -21.27 5.34
CA ASP A 429 26.51 -21.04 4.28
C ASP A 429 25.84 -20.83 2.91
N GLN A 430 24.67 -21.40 2.69
CA GLN A 430 23.82 -21.10 1.54
C GLN A 430 23.11 -19.74 1.70
N SER A 431 22.61 -19.39 2.88
CA SER A 431 22.00 -18.07 3.14
C SER A 431 23.00 -16.92 3.00
N ARG A 432 24.31 -17.16 3.19
CA ARG A 432 25.38 -16.19 2.87
C ARG A 432 25.48 -15.87 1.37
N GLN A 433 24.95 -16.73 0.51
CA GLN A 433 24.90 -16.52 -0.93
C GLN A 433 23.61 -15.78 -1.35
N ILE A 434 22.73 -15.48 -0.39
CA ILE A 434 21.58 -14.60 -0.61
C ILE A 434 22.02 -13.15 -0.40
N ARG A 435 21.77 -12.33 -1.41
CA ARG A 435 22.01 -10.89 -1.34
C ARG A 435 20.67 -10.17 -1.39
N VAL A 436 20.45 -9.25 -0.46
CA VAL A 436 19.30 -8.35 -0.49
C VAL A 436 19.75 -6.97 -0.91
N SER A 437 19.14 -6.45 -1.96
CA SER A 437 19.39 -5.08 -2.41
C SER A 437 18.23 -4.20 -2.00
N VAL A 438 18.51 -3.07 -1.32
CA VAL A 438 17.52 -2.04 -1.02
C VAL A 438 17.74 -0.88 -1.99
N HIS A 439 16.71 -0.54 -2.75
CA HIS A 439 16.77 0.46 -3.79
C HIS A 439 15.99 1.71 -3.38
N TYR A 440 16.52 2.87 -3.73
CA TYR A 440 15.93 4.18 -3.54
C TYR A 440 15.96 4.98 -4.84
N GLU A 441 14.88 5.70 -5.12
CA GLU A 441 14.85 6.79 -6.08
C GLU A 441 14.33 8.05 -5.36
N LEU A 442 14.90 9.21 -5.67
CA LEU A 442 14.35 10.54 -5.34
C LEU A 442 14.18 11.30 -6.64
N TYR A 443 13.01 11.91 -6.85
CA TYR A 443 12.66 12.55 -8.10
C TYR A 443 12.85 14.06 -8.07
N ASP A 444 13.18 14.64 -9.22
CA ASP A 444 13.25 16.09 -9.36
C ASP A 444 11.88 16.74 -9.18
N GLY A 445 11.87 17.91 -8.55
CA GLY A 445 10.71 18.80 -8.51
C GLY A 445 9.50 18.33 -7.69
N ILE A 446 9.62 17.20 -6.97
CA ILE A 446 8.62 16.70 -6.02
C ILE A 446 9.28 16.12 -4.76
N PRO A 447 8.69 16.26 -3.56
CA PRO A 447 9.25 15.71 -2.32
C PRO A 447 8.88 14.22 -2.15
N ALA A 448 9.28 13.38 -3.12
CA ALA A 448 8.84 11.99 -3.19
C ALA A 448 9.99 11.00 -3.37
N PHE A 449 10.08 10.00 -2.48
CA PHE A 449 10.95 8.84 -2.66
C PHE A 449 10.20 7.65 -3.25
N SER A 450 10.92 6.76 -3.93
CA SER A 450 10.50 5.38 -4.18
C SER A 450 11.48 4.41 -3.52
N LYS A 451 10.98 3.33 -2.93
CA LYS A 451 11.77 2.28 -2.29
C LYS A 451 11.26 0.89 -2.67
N TRP A 452 12.15 -0.04 -2.95
CA TRP A 452 11.83 -1.47 -3.10
C TRP A 452 13.03 -2.34 -2.75
N ILE A 453 12.80 -3.65 -2.63
CA ILE A 453 13.88 -4.61 -2.43
C ILE A 453 13.99 -5.60 -3.58
N THR A 454 15.20 -6.12 -3.78
CA THR A 454 15.41 -7.37 -4.50
C THR A 454 16.12 -8.39 -3.64
N VAL A 455 15.84 -9.67 -3.88
CA VAL A 455 16.49 -10.80 -3.22
C VAL A 455 17.10 -11.69 -4.29
N TYR A 456 18.41 -11.61 -4.44
CA TYR A 456 19.18 -12.42 -5.38
C TYR A 456 19.59 -13.75 -4.73
N ASN A 457 19.29 -14.86 -5.40
CA ASN A 457 19.68 -16.19 -4.95
C ASN A 457 20.99 -16.62 -5.60
N GLY A 458 22.12 -16.37 -4.94
CA GLY A 458 23.43 -16.84 -5.40
C GLY A 458 23.76 -18.28 -5.01
N SER A 459 22.84 -19.01 -4.36
CA SER A 459 23.06 -20.40 -3.94
C SER A 459 22.86 -21.41 -5.08
N ASP A 460 23.14 -22.68 -4.80
CA ASP A 460 22.99 -23.80 -5.74
C ASP A 460 21.60 -24.45 -5.73
N ARG A 461 20.62 -23.89 -5.01
CA ARG A 461 19.27 -24.44 -4.85
C ARG A 461 18.18 -23.39 -4.96
N GLU A 462 16.94 -23.83 -5.16
CA GLU A 462 15.75 -23.00 -5.00
C GLU A 462 15.62 -22.56 -3.53
N VAL A 463 15.27 -21.29 -3.32
CA VAL A 463 14.89 -20.72 -2.02
C VAL A 463 13.51 -20.11 -2.12
N THR A 464 12.81 -19.98 -0.99
CA THR A 464 11.51 -19.31 -0.92
C THR A 464 11.64 -18.02 -0.16
N VAL A 465 11.22 -16.90 -0.76
CA VAL A 465 10.98 -15.63 -0.04
C VAL A 465 9.58 -15.71 0.55
N ASP A 466 9.49 -16.10 1.83
CA ASP A 466 8.22 -16.33 2.52
C ASP A 466 7.45 -15.01 2.74
N SER A 467 8.15 -13.98 3.23
CA SER A 467 7.60 -12.67 3.57
C SER A 467 8.66 -11.58 3.48
N PHE A 468 8.22 -10.32 3.35
CA PHE A 468 9.11 -9.17 3.47
C PHE A 468 8.36 -7.94 4.00
N ALA A 469 9.10 -7.03 4.63
CA ALA A 469 8.72 -5.63 4.82
C ALA A 469 9.67 -4.77 4.00
N ALA A 470 9.13 -4.04 3.02
CA ALA A 470 9.91 -3.19 2.12
C ALA A 470 10.27 -1.85 2.78
N GLU A 471 9.51 -1.41 3.78
CA GLU A 471 9.81 -0.20 4.55
C GLU A 471 9.37 -0.37 6.02
N GLU A 472 10.21 0.14 6.93
CA GLU A 472 9.89 0.28 8.35
C GLU A 472 10.46 1.61 8.88
N LEU A 473 9.58 2.58 9.16
CA LEU A 473 9.97 3.89 9.68
C LEU A 473 9.37 4.13 11.07
N ALA A 474 10.20 4.55 12.02
CA ALA A 474 9.77 5.04 13.31
C ALA A 474 9.67 6.57 13.27
N LEU A 475 8.45 7.06 13.03
CA LEU A 475 8.16 8.45 12.69
C LEU A 475 7.68 9.25 13.89
N VAL A 476 7.96 10.55 13.92
CA VAL A 476 7.45 11.48 14.94
C VAL A 476 5.92 11.46 14.91
N GLU A 477 5.29 11.30 16.07
CA GLU A 477 3.84 11.22 16.17
C GLU A 477 3.14 12.52 15.73
N HIS A 478 1.94 12.41 15.14
CA HIS A 478 1.16 13.59 14.74
C HIS A 478 0.67 14.39 15.96
N SER A 479 0.30 13.69 17.04
CA SER A 479 -0.20 14.31 18.26
C SER A 479 0.02 13.38 19.47
N ASN A 480 0.12 13.97 20.66
CA ASN A 480 0.55 13.29 21.88
C ASN A 480 -0.64 12.97 22.80
N TRP A 481 -1.54 12.08 22.38
CA TRP A 481 -2.74 11.76 23.16
C TRP A 481 -2.43 10.87 24.36
N VAL A 482 -2.85 11.28 25.56
CA VAL A 482 -2.59 10.56 26.82
C VAL A 482 -3.34 9.22 26.90
N GLU A 483 -4.56 9.17 26.37
CA GLU A 483 -5.47 8.05 26.52
C GLU A 483 -6.20 7.71 25.22
N TYR A 484 -6.75 6.50 25.17
CA TYR A 484 -7.66 6.02 24.13
C TYR A 484 -9.09 6.01 24.66
N ARG A 485 -10.05 6.37 23.80
CA ARG A 485 -11.49 6.31 24.08
C ARG A 485 -12.17 5.55 22.95
N ASP A 486 -13.01 4.58 23.30
CA ASP A 486 -13.75 3.79 22.30
C ASP A 486 -14.52 4.70 21.33
N GLY A 487 -14.40 4.40 20.04
CA GLY A 487 -15.00 5.19 18.96
C GLY A 487 -14.16 6.37 18.45
N VAL A 488 -13.03 6.69 19.09
CA VAL A 488 -12.12 7.76 18.65
C VAL A 488 -10.76 7.16 18.28
N ALA A 489 -10.47 7.08 16.98
CA ALA A 489 -9.18 6.60 16.50
C ALA A 489 -8.05 7.59 16.85
N ILE A 490 -6.93 7.07 17.36
CA ILE A 490 -5.71 7.85 17.56
C ILE A 490 -5.12 8.15 16.17
N PRO A 491 -4.82 9.41 15.83
CA PRO A 491 -4.28 9.75 14.52
C PRO A 491 -2.87 9.20 14.33
N ASN A 492 -2.59 8.70 13.13
CA ASN A 492 -1.24 8.42 12.64
C ASN A 492 -0.58 9.70 12.08
N PRO A 493 0.76 9.71 11.88
CA PRO A 493 1.45 10.74 11.10
C PRO A 493 0.76 10.99 9.75
N ASP A 494 0.50 12.25 9.43
CA ASP A 494 -0.23 12.68 8.23
C ASP A 494 0.59 13.64 7.33
N TYR A 495 1.82 13.96 7.73
CA TYR A 495 2.79 14.72 6.94
C TYR A 495 3.51 13.85 5.90
N LEU A 496 3.34 12.52 5.96
CA LEU A 496 3.89 11.55 5.03
C LEU A 496 2.75 10.74 4.40
N HIS A 497 2.53 10.91 3.10
CA HIS A 497 1.60 10.11 2.31
C HIS A 497 2.32 8.93 1.68
N VAL A 498 1.68 7.75 1.70
CA VAL A 498 2.28 6.50 1.20
C VAL A 498 1.42 5.90 0.09
N GLU A 499 2.01 5.66 -1.07
CA GLU A 499 1.43 4.88 -2.17
C GLU A 499 2.26 3.60 -2.41
N THR A 500 1.66 2.58 -2.99
CA THR A 500 2.39 1.42 -3.53
C THR A 500 1.90 1.10 -4.93
N ASP A 501 2.73 0.42 -5.73
CA ASP A 501 2.23 -0.20 -6.97
C ASP A 501 1.52 -1.55 -6.70
N PHE A 502 1.38 -1.97 -5.44
CA PHE A 502 0.52 -3.06 -4.97
C PHE A 502 -0.86 -2.53 -4.51
N ALA A 503 -1.51 -1.74 -5.38
CA ALA A 503 -2.73 -1.00 -5.05
C ALA A 503 -3.95 -1.53 -5.83
N PHE A 504 -4.96 -2.01 -5.10
CA PHE A 504 -6.20 -2.56 -5.66
C PHE A 504 -7.37 -2.63 -4.66
N GLY A 505 -8.56 -2.93 -5.15
CA GLY A 505 -9.81 -3.03 -4.41
C GLY A 505 -10.35 -1.69 -3.91
N GLY A 506 -10.09 -0.56 -4.59
CA GLY A 506 -10.62 0.72 -4.14
C GLY A 506 -10.44 1.92 -5.07
N PHE A 507 -11.39 2.86 -5.00
CA PHE A 507 -11.38 4.13 -5.77
C PHE A 507 -10.65 5.26 -5.01
N ASN A 508 -9.93 4.93 -3.94
CA ASN A 508 -9.05 5.86 -3.25
C ASN A 508 -7.81 5.13 -2.72
N SER A 509 -6.72 5.87 -2.59
CA SER A 509 -5.41 5.36 -2.15
C SER A 509 -5.46 4.58 -0.83
N ALA A 510 -6.18 5.07 0.18
CA ALA A 510 -6.23 4.41 1.48
C ALA A 510 -6.87 3.02 1.38
N ASN A 511 -7.98 2.90 0.63
CA ASN A 511 -8.60 1.60 0.37
C ASN A 511 -7.69 0.71 -0.48
N ALA A 512 -7.04 1.26 -1.50
CA ALA A 512 -6.24 0.50 -2.44
C ALA A 512 -4.96 -0.08 -1.80
N ASN A 513 -4.36 0.65 -0.87
CA ASN A 513 -3.12 0.28 -0.19
C ASN A 513 -3.33 -0.43 1.16
N ARG A 514 -4.59 -0.67 1.59
CA ARG A 514 -4.94 -1.21 2.93
C ARG A 514 -4.31 -2.57 3.24
N HIS A 515 -3.91 -3.32 2.22
CA HIS A 515 -3.33 -4.65 2.36
C HIS A 515 -1.81 -4.64 2.57
N VAL A 516 -1.17 -3.47 2.39
CA VAL A 516 0.28 -3.33 2.45
C VAL A 516 0.77 -2.21 3.35
N VAL A 517 0.02 -1.12 3.52
CA VAL A 517 0.44 0.02 4.36
C VAL A 517 -0.15 -0.11 5.76
N HIS A 518 0.72 -0.29 6.77
CA HIS A 518 0.31 -0.49 8.16
C HIS A 518 0.90 0.56 9.08
N TRP A 519 0.05 1.38 9.69
CA TRP A 519 0.42 2.24 10.82
C TRP A 519 0.25 1.46 12.13
N ARG A 520 1.37 1.14 12.78
CA ARG A 520 1.42 0.29 13.97
C ARG A 520 1.90 1.07 15.18
N THR A 521 1.50 0.58 16.35
CA THR A 521 2.13 0.98 17.62
C THR A 521 3.62 0.64 17.58
N ASP A 522 4.44 1.44 18.25
CA ASP A 522 5.88 1.19 18.37
C ASP A 522 6.24 0.67 19.78
N PRO A 523 6.54 -0.63 19.95
CA PRO A 523 6.90 -1.20 21.26
C PRO A 523 8.19 -0.62 21.85
N LEU A 524 9.09 -0.10 21.00
CA LEU A 524 10.34 0.50 21.44
C LEU A 524 10.15 1.95 21.91
N TYR A 525 9.05 2.61 21.52
CA TYR A 525 8.71 3.97 21.94
C TYR A 525 8.07 4.00 23.33
N THR A 526 8.87 3.70 24.34
CA THR A 526 8.41 3.52 25.72
C THR A 526 8.11 4.83 26.46
N THR A 527 8.60 5.94 25.93
CA THR A 527 8.55 7.32 26.46
C THR A 527 7.40 8.16 25.89
N GLN A 528 6.56 7.58 25.02
CA GLN A 528 5.39 8.26 24.46
C GLN A 528 4.40 8.70 25.54
N VAL A 529 3.65 9.77 25.26
CA VAL A 529 2.66 10.36 26.19
C VAL A 529 1.48 9.42 26.47
N ASN A 530 1.11 8.60 25.48
CA ASN A 530 0.06 7.60 25.65
C ASN A 530 0.49 6.52 26.66
N TYR A 531 -0.14 6.48 27.84
CA TYR A 531 0.24 5.53 28.90
C TYR A 531 0.07 4.06 28.50
N ALA A 532 -0.87 3.77 27.60
CA ALA A 532 -1.10 2.43 27.06
C ALA A 532 -0.13 2.07 25.92
N ARG A 533 0.66 3.04 25.45
CA ARG A 533 1.62 2.95 24.35
C ARG A 533 1.00 2.62 22.99
N GLN A 534 -0.16 3.21 22.73
CA GLN A 534 -0.99 2.90 21.58
C GLN A 534 -0.84 3.88 20.40
N THR A 535 0.06 4.87 20.45
CA THR A 535 0.22 5.82 19.33
C THR A 535 0.73 5.10 18.06
N PRO A 536 -0.01 5.15 16.94
CA PRO A 536 0.35 4.46 15.71
C PRO A 536 1.37 5.28 14.89
N CYS A 537 2.62 5.29 15.34
CA CYS A 537 3.72 6.11 14.79
C CYS A 537 4.87 5.28 14.22
N ARG A 538 4.63 3.99 13.93
CA ARG A 538 5.55 3.15 13.16
C ARG A 538 4.88 2.74 11.86
N LEU A 539 5.41 3.23 10.74
CA LEU A 539 5.03 2.77 9.42
C LEU A 539 5.71 1.41 9.15
N VAL A 540 4.93 0.43 8.71
CA VAL A 540 5.44 -0.84 8.17
C VAL A 540 4.73 -1.11 6.85
N VAL A 541 5.48 -1.28 5.77
CA VAL A 541 4.92 -1.57 4.45
C VAL A 541 5.26 -3.01 4.04
N GLU A 542 4.29 -3.91 4.19
CA GLU A 542 4.42 -5.35 3.99
C GLU A 542 3.10 -6.00 3.54
N PRO A 543 3.11 -7.00 2.64
CA PRO A 543 1.90 -7.76 2.29
C PRO A 543 1.23 -8.37 3.53
N THR A 544 -0.10 -8.26 3.62
CA THR A 544 -0.87 -9.03 4.62
C THR A 544 -0.75 -10.55 4.40
N TYR A 545 -0.64 -10.97 3.13
CA TYR A 545 -0.36 -12.34 2.72
C TYR A 545 0.78 -12.32 1.70
N GLY A 546 1.71 -13.26 1.86
CA GLY A 546 2.80 -13.50 0.92
C GLY A 546 4.08 -12.69 1.13
N PRO A 547 5.01 -12.78 0.15
CA PRO A 547 4.75 -13.21 -1.21
C PRO A 547 4.88 -14.73 -1.43
N ALA A 548 5.51 -15.48 -0.50
CA ALA A 548 5.76 -16.92 -0.58
C ALA A 548 6.28 -17.40 -1.95
N GLN A 549 7.20 -16.62 -2.54
CA GLN A 549 7.70 -16.85 -3.91
C GLN A 549 8.97 -17.68 -3.90
N LYS A 550 9.00 -18.66 -4.80
CA LYS A 550 10.19 -19.47 -5.08
C LYS A 550 11.14 -18.72 -6.01
N VAL A 551 12.43 -18.78 -5.70
CA VAL A 551 13.51 -18.13 -6.45
C VAL A 551 14.55 -19.19 -6.77
N ALA A 552 14.69 -19.52 -8.06
CA ALA A 552 15.67 -20.49 -8.52
C ALA A 552 17.12 -19.98 -8.30
N ALA A 553 18.09 -20.89 -8.38
CA ALA A 553 19.51 -20.55 -8.33
C ALA A 553 19.87 -19.58 -9.46
N GLY A 554 20.51 -18.46 -9.13
CA GLY A 554 20.88 -17.40 -10.06
C GLY A 554 19.76 -16.40 -10.40
N GLU A 555 18.53 -16.61 -9.92
CA GLU A 555 17.40 -15.73 -10.16
C GLU A 555 17.21 -14.68 -9.04
N GLU A 556 16.33 -13.72 -9.29
CA GLU A 556 16.03 -12.61 -8.38
C GLU A 556 14.52 -12.47 -8.13
N PHE A 557 14.14 -12.31 -6.86
CA PHE A 557 12.83 -11.80 -6.48
C PHE A 557 12.84 -10.27 -6.40
N LYS A 558 11.78 -9.62 -6.87
CA LYS A 558 11.59 -8.16 -6.78
C LYS A 558 10.27 -7.84 -6.08
N SER A 559 10.32 -6.97 -5.06
CA SER A 559 9.11 -6.52 -4.36
C SER A 559 8.31 -5.50 -5.18
N PHE A 560 7.09 -5.18 -4.70
CA PHE A 560 6.41 -3.95 -5.11
C PHE A 560 7.23 -2.72 -4.64
N ARG A 561 6.93 -1.56 -5.22
CA ARG A 561 7.51 -0.27 -4.84
C ARG A 561 6.63 0.44 -3.81
N VAL A 562 7.29 0.99 -2.80
CA VAL A 562 6.74 1.96 -1.85
C VAL A 562 7.08 3.34 -2.35
N TYR A 563 6.13 4.27 -2.28
CA TYR A 563 6.34 5.67 -2.59
C TYR A 563 5.98 6.52 -1.38
N GLU A 564 6.87 7.45 -1.04
CA GLU A 564 6.79 8.28 0.16
C GLU A 564 6.73 9.74 -0.27
N LEU A 565 5.56 10.37 -0.22
CA LEU A 565 5.35 11.78 -0.53
C LEU A 565 5.27 12.60 0.75
N VAL A 566 6.18 13.55 0.93
CA VAL A 566 6.20 14.44 2.09
C VAL A 566 5.37 15.69 1.83
N TYR A 567 4.48 16.03 2.77
CA TYR A 567 3.72 17.27 2.74
C TYR A 567 4.42 18.36 3.55
N ASP A 568 4.35 19.59 3.05
CA ASP A 568 4.87 20.79 3.71
C ASP A 568 3.84 21.51 4.58
N ASP A 569 2.54 21.23 4.40
CA ASP A 569 1.47 21.90 5.11
C ASP A 569 0.25 21.00 5.36
N GLY A 570 -0.62 21.40 6.29
CA GLY A 570 -1.88 20.73 6.62
C GLY A 570 -3.06 21.05 5.68
N ASN A 571 -2.94 22.06 4.82
CA ASN A 571 -4.03 22.49 3.95
C ASN A 571 -4.42 21.41 2.93
N ARG A 572 -5.71 21.08 2.90
CA ARG A 572 -6.27 20.04 2.03
C ARG A 572 -6.01 20.30 0.55
N GLU A 573 -6.10 21.55 0.08
CA GLU A 573 -5.85 21.92 -1.32
C GLU A 573 -4.39 21.72 -1.68
N ARG A 574 -3.48 22.22 -0.84
CA ARG A 574 -2.04 22.08 -1.06
C ARG A 574 -1.59 20.62 -1.10
N ARG A 575 -2.05 19.81 -0.13
CA ARG A 575 -1.80 18.36 -0.12
C ARG A 575 -2.38 17.66 -1.36
N GLY A 576 -3.57 18.06 -1.79
CA GLY A 576 -4.20 17.56 -3.01
C GLY A 576 -3.43 17.89 -4.28
N LEU A 577 -2.93 19.13 -4.41
CA LEU A 577 -2.05 19.55 -5.50
C LEU A 577 -0.73 18.78 -5.52
N ALA A 578 -0.10 18.58 -4.35
CA ALA A 578 1.11 17.78 -4.23
C ALA A 578 0.88 16.32 -4.68
N LEU A 579 -0.23 15.69 -4.28
CA LEU A 579 -0.57 14.33 -4.71
C LEU A 579 -0.89 14.24 -6.20
N ARG A 580 -1.58 15.23 -6.78
CA ARG A 580 -1.84 15.29 -8.22
C ARG A 580 -0.54 15.43 -9.02
N ARG A 581 0.39 16.27 -8.54
CA ARG A 581 1.73 16.41 -9.13
C ARG A 581 2.54 15.12 -9.03
N PHE A 582 2.45 14.41 -7.90
CA PHE A 582 3.04 13.08 -7.73
C PHE A 582 2.56 12.11 -8.84
N TYR A 583 1.25 12.01 -9.07
CA TYR A 583 0.72 11.12 -10.13
C TYR A 583 1.11 11.58 -11.54
N ARG A 584 1.07 12.88 -11.85
CA ARG A 584 1.53 13.37 -13.16
C ARG A 584 3.01 13.09 -13.42
N THR A 585 3.82 13.02 -12.38
CA THR A 585 5.25 12.73 -12.48
C THR A 585 5.48 11.23 -12.63
N LEU A 586 4.89 10.40 -11.76
CA LEU A 586 5.21 8.97 -11.65
C LEU A 586 4.32 8.05 -12.47
N ALA A 587 3.16 8.52 -12.89
CA ALA A 587 2.22 7.80 -13.75
C ALA A 587 1.70 8.74 -14.85
N PRO A 588 2.58 9.29 -15.70
CA PRO A 588 2.22 10.38 -16.61
C PRO A 588 1.10 10.04 -17.61
N TRP A 589 0.89 8.76 -17.94
CA TRP A 589 -0.25 8.33 -18.75
C TRP A 589 -1.61 8.71 -18.15
N VAL A 590 -1.72 8.99 -16.85
CA VAL A 590 -2.98 9.49 -16.26
C VAL A 590 -3.39 10.87 -16.77
N THR A 591 -2.52 11.58 -17.50
CA THR A 591 -2.90 12.83 -18.18
C THR A 591 -3.57 12.61 -19.52
N GLU A 592 -3.47 11.42 -20.13
CA GLU A 592 -4.22 11.11 -21.34
C GLU A 592 -5.73 11.15 -21.02
N ASN A 593 -6.54 11.88 -21.81
CA ASN A 593 -7.92 12.16 -21.43
C ASN A 593 -8.86 12.31 -22.66
N PRO A 594 -9.02 11.26 -23.49
CA PRO A 594 -9.85 11.31 -24.69
C PRO A 594 -11.33 11.55 -24.34
N VAL A 595 -12.04 12.27 -25.22
CA VAL A 595 -13.50 12.44 -25.15
C VAL A 595 -14.16 11.22 -25.79
N THR A 596 -14.85 10.39 -25.00
CA THR A 596 -15.26 9.03 -25.40
C THR A 596 -16.77 8.84 -25.47
N HIS A 597 -17.25 8.24 -26.57
CA HIS A 597 -18.62 7.74 -26.72
C HIS A 597 -18.71 6.27 -26.29
N HIS A 598 -19.66 5.93 -25.42
CA HIS A 598 -19.96 4.55 -25.03
C HIS A 598 -21.14 4.02 -25.85
N LEU A 599 -20.81 3.29 -26.91
CA LEU A 599 -21.77 2.82 -27.90
C LEU A 599 -22.45 1.52 -27.47
N LEU A 600 -23.78 1.46 -27.64
CA LEU A 600 -24.63 0.31 -27.28
C LEU A 600 -24.81 -0.73 -28.39
N SER A 601 -23.95 -0.71 -29.40
CA SER A 601 -24.02 -1.62 -30.56
C SER A 601 -22.63 -2.14 -30.88
N HIS A 602 -22.59 -3.35 -31.44
CA HIS A 602 -21.40 -3.95 -32.03
C HIS A 602 -21.62 -4.33 -33.50
N ASP A 603 -22.70 -3.84 -34.13
CA ASP A 603 -22.89 -4.01 -35.57
C ASP A 603 -21.85 -3.16 -36.34
N PRO A 604 -20.99 -3.73 -37.20
CA PRO A 604 -19.89 -3.01 -37.85
C PRO A 604 -20.34 -1.76 -38.61
N GLU A 605 -21.48 -1.81 -39.30
CA GLU A 605 -22.01 -0.65 -40.04
C GLU A 605 -22.48 0.45 -39.09
N ARG A 606 -23.20 0.09 -38.02
CA ARG A 606 -23.56 1.06 -36.97
C ARG A 606 -22.34 1.66 -36.30
N VAL A 607 -21.27 0.89 -36.09
CA VAL A 607 -20.01 1.40 -35.51
C VAL A 607 -19.34 2.39 -36.46
N ARG A 608 -19.28 2.12 -37.77
CA ARG A 608 -18.79 3.09 -38.78
C ARG A 608 -19.58 4.40 -38.75
N GLN A 609 -20.91 4.31 -38.66
CA GLN A 609 -21.75 5.50 -38.49
C GLN A 609 -21.46 6.25 -37.18
N ALA A 610 -21.16 5.54 -36.08
CA ALA A 610 -20.82 6.18 -34.82
C ALA A 610 -19.44 6.87 -34.89
N ILE A 611 -18.49 6.31 -35.65
CA ILE A 611 -17.21 6.94 -35.99
C ILE A 611 -17.47 8.26 -36.73
N ASP A 612 -18.30 8.25 -37.77
CA ASP A 612 -18.69 9.48 -38.49
C ASP A 612 -19.37 10.51 -37.57
N GLU A 613 -20.26 10.07 -36.67
CA GLU A 613 -20.88 10.92 -35.66
C GLU A 613 -19.83 11.55 -34.74
N ALA A 614 -18.88 10.76 -34.24
CA ALA A 614 -17.82 11.21 -33.36
C ALA A 614 -16.94 12.27 -34.04
N VAL A 615 -16.52 12.01 -35.28
CA VAL A 615 -15.78 12.98 -36.11
C VAL A 615 -16.56 14.28 -36.26
N ALA A 616 -17.86 14.19 -36.55
CA ALA A 616 -18.70 15.34 -36.82
C ALA A 616 -18.86 16.30 -35.63
N VAL A 617 -18.66 15.82 -34.40
CA VAL A 617 -18.77 16.62 -33.17
C VAL A 617 -17.47 16.69 -32.37
N GLY A 618 -16.37 16.14 -32.90
CA GLY A 618 -15.04 16.22 -32.29
C GLY A 618 -14.80 15.25 -31.13
N PHE A 619 -15.59 14.20 -30.95
CA PHE A 619 -15.22 13.10 -30.05
C PHE A 619 -13.96 12.39 -30.57
N GLU A 620 -13.22 11.73 -29.68
CA GLU A 620 -11.88 11.22 -29.98
C GLU A 620 -11.79 9.70 -29.86
N ALA A 621 -12.78 9.09 -29.22
CA ALA A 621 -12.80 7.66 -28.99
C ALA A 621 -14.21 7.10 -28.91
N ILE A 622 -14.33 5.81 -29.22
CA ILE A 622 -15.55 5.02 -29.04
C ILE A 622 -15.19 3.75 -28.27
N ILE A 623 -15.91 3.48 -27.18
CA ILE A 623 -15.87 2.19 -26.51
C ILE A 623 -17.15 1.44 -26.83
N LEU A 624 -17.01 0.21 -27.34
CA LEU A 624 -18.11 -0.75 -27.45
C LEU A 624 -18.50 -1.18 -26.04
N SER A 625 -19.53 -0.53 -25.50
CA SER A 625 -19.91 -0.54 -24.08
C SER A 625 -20.41 -1.91 -23.64
N PHE A 626 -20.43 -2.13 -22.32
CA PHE A 626 -21.27 -3.17 -21.72
C PHE A 626 -22.72 -3.10 -22.23
N GLY A 627 -23.29 -4.27 -22.51
CA GLY A 627 -24.62 -4.40 -23.13
C GLY A 627 -24.64 -4.19 -24.64
N SER A 628 -23.52 -3.86 -25.30
CA SER A 628 -23.44 -3.83 -26.77
C SER A 628 -23.57 -5.22 -27.38
N GLY A 629 -23.07 -6.26 -26.70
CA GLY A 629 -22.95 -7.63 -27.21
C GLY A 629 -21.59 -7.95 -27.84
N PHE A 630 -20.66 -6.98 -27.90
CA PHE A 630 -19.30 -7.23 -28.38
C PHE A 630 -18.57 -8.24 -27.48
N ASN A 631 -17.92 -9.24 -28.08
CA ASN A 631 -17.17 -10.25 -27.36
C ASN A 631 -15.70 -10.24 -27.80
N MET A 632 -14.83 -9.57 -27.04
CA MET A 632 -13.40 -9.52 -27.34
C MET A 632 -12.67 -10.86 -27.13
N GLU A 633 -13.30 -11.83 -26.45
CA GLU A 633 -12.74 -13.16 -26.25
C GLU A 633 -12.90 -14.07 -27.48
N GLN A 634 -13.56 -13.59 -28.54
CA GLN A 634 -13.77 -14.34 -29.77
C GLN A 634 -12.49 -14.38 -30.64
N ARG A 635 -12.02 -15.58 -30.96
CA ARG A 635 -10.75 -15.82 -31.69
C ARG A 635 -10.94 -16.25 -33.15
N ASP A 636 -12.17 -16.22 -33.65
CA ASP A 636 -12.45 -16.55 -35.04
C ASP A 636 -11.73 -15.58 -35.99
N GLN A 637 -11.07 -16.11 -37.02
CA GLN A 637 -10.24 -15.30 -37.92
C GLN A 637 -11.07 -14.34 -38.77
N GLN A 638 -12.31 -14.69 -39.11
CA GLN A 638 -13.19 -13.77 -39.82
C GLN A 638 -13.63 -12.63 -38.88
N PHE A 639 -13.97 -12.95 -37.63
CA PHE A 639 -14.27 -11.94 -36.60
C PHE A 639 -13.12 -10.93 -36.44
N LEU A 640 -11.89 -11.42 -36.24
CA LEU A 640 -10.71 -10.55 -36.05
C LEU A 640 -10.43 -9.69 -37.29
N ARG A 641 -10.59 -10.22 -38.51
CA ARG A 641 -10.43 -9.46 -39.75
C ARG A 641 -11.49 -8.36 -39.89
N THR A 642 -12.76 -8.68 -39.65
CA THR A 642 -13.84 -7.68 -39.70
C THR A 642 -13.56 -6.52 -38.75
N TRP A 643 -13.13 -6.81 -37.51
CA TRP A 643 -12.84 -5.77 -36.54
C TRP A 643 -11.55 -5.03 -36.79
N ARG A 644 -10.57 -5.67 -37.43
CA ARG A 644 -9.39 -4.98 -37.96
C ARG A 644 -9.79 -3.93 -39.00
N GLU A 645 -10.66 -4.28 -39.95
CA GLU A 645 -11.15 -3.33 -40.97
C GLU A 645 -11.92 -2.14 -40.36
N VAL A 646 -12.70 -2.37 -39.30
CA VAL A 646 -13.40 -1.29 -38.58
C VAL A 646 -12.41 -0.40 -37.81
N ALA A 647 -11.42 -1.00 -37.15
CA ALA A 647 -10.39 -0.26 -36.43
C ALA A 647 -9.50 0.56 -37.38
N ASP A 648 -9.10 -0.01 -38.52
CA ASP A 648 -8.33 0.70 -39.54
C ASP A 648 -9.12 1.91 -40.08
N TYR A 649 -10.44 1.76 -40.31
CA TYR A 649 -11.30 2.89 -40.66
C TYR A 649 -11.39 3.94 -39.54
N ALA A 650 -11.49 3.52 -38.27
CA ALA A 650 -11.47 4.45 -37.14
C ALA A 650 -10.16 5.25 -37.07
N GLU A 651 -9.01 4.58 -37.24
CA GLU A 651 -7.69 5.22 -37.24
C GLU A 651 -7.52 6.17 -38.44
N GLU A 652 -8.01 5.83 -39.63
CA GLU A 652 -8.06 6.74 -40.79
C GLU A 652 -8.85 8.03 -40.51
N GLN A 653 -9.89 7.95 -39.67
CA GLN A 653 -10.69 9.10 -39.22
C GLN A 653 -10.12 9.80 -37.97
N GLY A 654 -9.05 9.27 -37.37
CA GLY A 654 -8.48 9.78 -36.12
C GLY A 654 -9.33 9.49 -34.87
N ILE A 655 -10.14 8.44 -34.90
CA ILE A 655 -10.95 7.98 -33.76
C ILE A 655 -10.35 6.70 -33.18
N GLU A 656 -10.14 6.69 -31.87
CA GLU A 656 -9.69 5.50 -31.15
C GLU A 656 -10.85 4.54 -30.90
N LEU A 657 -10.65 3.25 -31.17
CA LEU A 657 -11.68 2.23 -30.92
C LEU A 657 -11.33 1.39 -29.70
N GLY A 658 -12.31 1.13 -28.84
CA GLY A 658 -12.13 0.39 -27.60
C GLY A 658 -13.26 -0.58 -27.29
N CYS A 659 -13.05 -1.42 -26.28
CA CYS A 659 -14.03 -2.42 -25.88
C CYS A 659 -14.05 -2.69 -24.37
N TYR A 660 -15.19 -3.20 -23.92
CA TYR A 660 -15.48 -3.53 -22.53
C TYR A 660 -15.27 -5.02 -22.22
N SER A 661 -14.57 -5.32 -21.12
CA SER A 661 -14.48 -6.66 -20.51
C SER A 661 -14.96 -6.61 -19.06
N LEU A 662 -15.61 -7.68 -18.61
CA LEU A 662 -15.92 -7.89 -17.20
C LEU A 662 -15.10 -9.07 -16.68
N PHE A 663 -14.16 -8.80 -15.78
CA PHE A 663 -13.32 -9.84 -15.18
C PHE A 663 -13.94 -10.38 -13.87
N SER A 664 -13.98 -9.58 -12.81
CA SER A 664 -14.64 -9.93 -11.54
C SER A 664 -16.12 -9.48 -11.55
N SER A 665 -16.94 -10.05 -10.67
CA SER A 665 -18.40 -10.12 -10.77
C SER A 665 -18.93 -11.06 -11.86
N ARG A 666 -18.05 -11.78 -12.56
CA ARG A 666 -18.40 -12.82 -13.55
C ARG A 666 -18.24 -14.21 -12.94
N GLY A 667 -19.19 -15.09 -13.21
CA GLY A 667 -19.09 -16.51 -12.93
C GLY A 667 -18.47 -17.27 -14.10
N VAL A 668 -17.49 -18.12 -13.81
CA VAL A 668 -16.92 -19.11 -14.73
C VAL A 668 -17.04 -20.51 -14.11
N ALA A 669 -16.35 -21.51 -14.65
CA ALA A 669 -16.33 -22.85 -14.07
C ALA A 669 -15.86 -22.80 -12.60
N ALA A 670 -16.42 -23.65 -11.74
CA ALA A 670 -16.22 -23.53 -10.29
C ALA A 670 -14.75 -23.69 -9.89
N GLU A 671 -14.00 -24.53 -10.60
CA GLU A 671 -12.55 -24.76 -10.45
C GLU A 671 -11.69 -23.54 -10.81
N ASP A 672 -12.22 -22.65 -11.65
CA ASP A 672 -11.58 -21.42 -12.10
C ASP A 672 -11.95 -20.20 -11.23
N MET A 673 -12.88 -20.35 -10.29
CA MET A 673 -13.27 -19.29 -9.36
C MET A 673 -12.31 -19.19 -8.18
N ILE A 674 -12.13 -17.98 -7.65
CA ILE A 674 -11.50 -17.76 -6.35
C ILE A 674 -12.35 -18.41 -5.26
N VAL A 675 -11.70 -19.19 -4.39
CA VAL A 675 -12.31 -19.72 -3.17
C VAL A 675 -11.75 -18.94 -2.00
N SER A 676 -12.58 -18.09 -1.39
CA SER A 676 -12.16 -17.25 -0.26
C SER A 676 -11.88 -18.09 1.01
N PRO A 677 -10.99 -17.63 1.91
CA PRO A 677 -10.85 -18.22 3.24
C PRO A 677 -12.15 -18.26 4.02
N ASP A 678 -12.27 -19.18 4.99
CA ASP A 678 -13.45 -19.32 5.83
C ASP A 678 -13.87 -17.97 6.46
N GLY A 679 -15.17 -17.66 6.36
CA GLY A 679 -15.74 -16.40 6.86
C GLY A 679 -15.53 -15.19 5.94
N GLN A 680 -14.78 -15.32 4.84
CA GLN A 680 -14.60 -14.27 3.83
C GLN A 680 -15.44 -14.56 2.59
N ARG A 681 -15.59 -13.55 1.73
CA ARG A 681 -16.29 -13.64 0.43
C ARG A 681 -15.56 -12.78 -0.60
N PRO A 682 -15.64 -13.12 -1.90
CA PRO A 682 -15.09 -12.27 -2.95
C PRO A 682 -15.69 -10.87 -2.92
N THR A 683 -14.87 -9.85 -3.17
CA THR A 683 -15.23 -8.43 -3.07
C THR A 683 -16.44 -8.09 -3.95
N HIS A 684 -16.53 -8.68 -5.15
CA HIS A 684 -17.61 -8.46 -6.11
C HIS A 684 -18.60 -9.65 -6.18
N GLY A 685 -18.70 -10.45 -5.11
CA GLY A 685 -19.55 -11.64 -5.03
C GLY A 685 -18.99 -12.86 -5.77
N GLN A 686 -18.42 -12.65 -6.96
CA GLN A 686 -17.73 -13.66 -7.76
C GLN A 686 -16.43 -13.07 -8.33
N CYS A 687 -15.35 -13.84 -8.37
CA CYS A 687 -14.12 -13.44 -9.04
C CYS A 687 -13.44 -14.70 -9.62
N PRO A 688 -13.22 -14.78 -10.94
CA PRO A 688 -12.31 -15.77 -11.52
C PRO A 688 -10.90 -15.59 -10.94
N ALA A 689 -10.17 -16.69 -10.78
CA ALA A 689 -8.79 -16.64 -10.35
C ALA A 689 -7.89 -16.37 -11.57
N VAL A 690 -7.07 -15.31 -11.50
CA VAL A 690 -6.14 -14.95 -12.60
C VAL A 690 -5.16 -16.10 -12.89
N THR A 691 -4.79 -16.85 -11.85
CA THR A 691 -3.88 -18.00 -11.91
C THR A 691 -4.56 -19.31 -12.31
N SER A 692 -5.86 -19.30 -12.65
CA SER A 692 -6.54 -20.49 -13.14
C SER A 692 -6.28 -20.72 -14.63
N PRO A 693 -6.52 -21.94 -15.18
CA PRO A 693 -6.48 -22.16 -16.61
C PRO A 693 -7.33 -21.16 -17.41
N TRP A 694 -8.55 -20.87 -16.95
CA TRP A 694 -9.38 -19.83 -17.55
C TRP A 694 -8.75 -18.44 -17.46
N GLY A 695 -8.24 -18.04 -16.29
CA GLY A 695 -7.61 -16.73 -16.09
C GLY A 695 -6.39 -16.51 -16.98
N GLN A 696 -5.51 -17.50 -17.09
CA GLN A 696 -4.33 -17.45 -17.97
C GLN A 696 -4.74 -17.39 -19.45
N HIS A 697 -5.78 -18.14 -19.84
CA HIS A 697 -6.33 -18.05 -21.18
C HIS A 697 -6.93 -16.67 -21.48
N TRP A 698 -7.62 -16.07 -20.52
CA TRP A 698 -8.16 -14.72 -20.63
C TRP A 698 -7.04 -13.70 -20.83
N LEU A 699 -5.97 -13.74 -20.02
CA LEU A 699 -4.80 -12.86 -20.15
C LEU A 699 -4.16 -12.93 -21.55
N ALA A 700 -3.97 -14.14 -22.08
CA ALA A 700 -3.43 -14.33 -23.44
C ALA A 700 -4.40 -13.79 -24.50
N THR A 701 -5.69 -14.05 -24.33
CA THR A 701 -6.73 -13.59 -25.27
C THR A 701 -6.81 -12.08 -25.36
N MET A 702 -6.69 -11.37 -24.22
CA MET A 702 -6.66 -9.90 -24.24
C MET A 702 -5.47 -9.38 -25.04
N ARG A 703 -4.25 -9.90 -24.81
CA ARG A 703 -3.05 -9.50 -25.55
C ARG A 703 -3.19 -9.72 -27.05
N ASP A 704 -3.62 -10.93 -27.43
CA ASP A 704 -3.77 -11.31 -28.84
C ASP A 704 -4.82 -10.44 -29.56
N PHE A 705 -5.92 -10.10 -28.88
CA PHE A 705 -6.98 -9.27 -29.45
C PHE A 705 -6.44 -7.88 -29.85
N TYR A 706 -5.73 -7.19 -28.96
CA TYR A 706 -5.17 -5.87 -29.26
C TYR A 706 -4.09 -5.93 -30.33
N GLN A 707 -3.27 -7.00 -30.33
CA GLN A 707 -2.28 -7.20 -31.39
C GLN A 707 -2.92 -7.44 -32.76
N ALA A 708 -4.02 -8.19 -32.82
CA ALA A 708 -4.66 -8.58 -34.08
C ALA A 708 -5.55 -7.48 -34.67
N THR A 709 -6.28 -6.74 -33.83
CA THR A 709 -7.36 -5.86 -34.28
C THR A 709 -6.95 -4.39 -34.43
N GLY A 710 -5.92 -3.92 -33.71
CA GLY A 710 -5.57 -2.50 -33.71
C GLY A 710 -6.49 -1.61 -32.87
N PHE A 711 -7.31 -2.18 -31.98
CA PHE A 711 -8.03 -1.40 -30.97
C PHE A 711 -7.05 -0.65 -30.06
N ASP A 712 -7.51 0.46 -29.47
CA ASP A 712 -6.70 1.45 -28.77
C ASP A 712 -7.11 1.67 -27.31
N GLN A 713 -8.31 1.22 -26.90
CA GLN A 713 -8.78 1.37 -25.52
C GLN A 713 -9.33 0.07 -24.94
N PHE A 714 -9.00 -0.16 -23.67
CA PHE A 714 -9.46 -1.26 -22.85
C PHE A 714 -10.24 -0.76 -21.64
N GLU A 715 -11.52 -1.09 -21.58
CA GLU A 715 -12.29 -0.93 -20.35
C GLU A 715 -12.35 -2.26 -19.62
N ASN A 716 -11.48 -2.41 -18.61
CA ASN A 716 -11.47 -3.58 -17.74
C ASN A 716 -12.34 -3.31 -16.53
N ASP A 717 -13.60 -3.72 -16.61
CA ASP A 717 -14.51 -3.65 -15.47
C ASP A 717 -14.30 -4.84 -14.53
N GLY A 718 -14.40 -4.55 -13.24
CA GLY A 718 -14.05 -5.50 -12.18
C GLY A 718 -12.63 -6.08 -12.33
N PRO A 719 -11.55 -5.28 -12.35
CA PRO A 719 -10.20 -5.82 -12.29
C PRO A 719 -9.99 -6.60 -10.98
N TYR A 720 -8.93 -7.42 -10.91
CA TYR A 720 -8.67 -8.22 -9.70
C TYR A 720 -8.64 -7.33 -8.44
N PRO A 721 -9.55 -7.53 -7.46
CA PRO A 721 -9.76 -6.59 -6.37
C PRO A 721 -8.93 -6.91 -5.10
N GLY A 722 -8.05 -7.91 -5.16
CA GLY A 722 -7.25 -8.34 -3.99
C GLY A 722 -7.82 -9.51 -3.18
N ASP A 723 -8.80 -10.24 -3.73
CA ASP A 723 -9.42 -11.39 -3.08
C ASP A 723 -8.42 -12.54 -2.88
N VAL A 724 -8.36 -13.09 -1.66
CA VAL A 724 -7.49 -14.23 -1.34
C VAL A 724 -8.13 -15.51 -1.85
N ASP A 725 -7.29 -16.41 -2.37
CA ASP A 725 -7.73 -17.73 -2.83
C ASP A 725 -7.03 -18.85 -2.05
N VAL A 726 -7.82 -19.74 -1.44
CA VAL A 726 -7.30 -20.91 -0.72
C VAL A 726 -6.87 -22.04 -1.65
N THR A 727 -7.34 -22.01 -2.91
CA THR A 727 -7.16 -23.10 -3.86
C THR A 727 -5.71 -23.14 -4.35
N SER A 728 -5.04 -24.28 -4.20
CA SER A 728 -3.72 -24.50 -4.79
C SER A 728 -3.85 -24.78 -6.29
N ARG A 729 -3.06 -24.07 -7.11
CA ARG A 729 -2.99 -24.23 -8.58
C ARG A 729 -1.53 -24.25 -9.06
N PRO A 730 -0.76 -25.31 -8.75
CA PRO A 730 0.61 -25.43 -9.23
C PRO A 730 0.65 -25.55 -10.77
N PRO A 731 1.71 -25.03 -11.42
CA PRO A 731 2.90 -24.43 -10.81
C PRO A 731 2.75 -22.96 -10.42
N LEU A 732 1.61 -22.32 -10.71
CA LEU A 732 1.46 -20.87 -10.53
C LEU A 732 1.25 -20.48 -9.07
N GLN A 733 0.21 -21.01 -8.42
CA GLN A 733 -0.24 -20.60 -7.09
C GLN A 733 -0.18 -21.77 -6.10
N GLN A 734 0.37 -21.54 -4.91
CA GLN A 734 0.47 -22.54 -3.85
C GLN A 734 -0.76 -22.51 -2.93
N GLY A 735 -1.40 -21.35 -2.75
CA GLY A 735 -2.65 -21.19 -2.01
C GLY A 735 -2.76 -19.82 -1.35
N VAL A 736 -3.22 -19.78 -0.10
CA VAL A 736 -3.42 -18.53 0.66
C VAL A 736 -2.14 -17.67 0.71
N LEU A 737 -0.98 -18.31 0.86
CA LEU A 737 0.27 -17.61 1.11
C LEU A 737 0.78 -16.82 -0.10
N ASP A 738 0.41 -17.14 -1.33
CA ASP A 738 0.90 -16.43 -2.53
C ASP A 738 -0.21 -15.95 -3.47
N SER A 739 -1.47 -16.36 -3.26
CA SER A 739 -2.58 -16.08 -4.18
C SER A 739 -2.75 -14.59 -4.52
N ARG A 740 -2.78 -13.72 -3.51
CA ARG A 740 -2.93 -12.28 -3.74
C ARG A 740 -1.75 -11.70 -4.51
N TRP A 741 -0.55 -12.18 -4.21
CA TRP A 741 0.66 -11.72 -4.86
C TRP A 741 0.65 -12.04 -6.36
N LEU A 742 0.36 -13.29 -6.70
CA LEU A 742 0.40 -13.77 -8.07
C LEU A 742 -0.72 -13.20 -8.93
N GLN A 743 -1.95 -13.14 -8.39
CA GLN A 743 -3.07 -12.56 -9.11
C GLN A 743 -2.87 -11.07 -9.38
N TRP A 744 -2.28 -10.32 -8.44
CA TRP A 744 -1.85 -8.95 -8.68
C TRP A 744 -0.77 -8.88 -9.76
N ARG A 745 0.30 -9.68 -9.63
CA ARG A 745 1.45 -9.67 -10.56
C ARG A 745 0.98 -9.88 -12.00
N ASP A 746 0.21 -10.94 -12.24
CA ASP A 746 -0.24 -11.29 -13.58
C ASP A 746 -1.21 -10.23 -14.15
N THR A 747 -2.03 -9.59 -13.30
CA THR A 747 -2.90 -8.48 -13.70
C THR A 747 -2.10 -7.25 -14.10
N VAL A 748 -1.08 -6.87 -13.33
CA VAL A 748 -0.26 -5.68 -13.65
C VAL A 748 0.64 -5.91 -14.86
N GLU A 749 1.07 -7.15 -15.11
CA GLU A 749 1.78 -7.51 -16.34
C GLU A 749 0.90 -7.28 -17.57
N LEU A 750 -0.38 -7.67 -17.55
CA LEU A 750 -1.31 -7.35 -18.63
C LEU A 750 -1.38 -5.82 -18.87
N TYR A 751 -1.56 -5.02 -17.82
CA TYR A 751 -1.66 -3.57 -17.98
C TYR A 751 -0.37 -2.93 -18.50
N ARG A 752 0.78 -3.40 -18.06
CA ARG A 752 2.08 -2.93 -18.55
C ARG A 752 2.29 -3.30 -20.02
N ASP A 753 1.90 -4.50 -20.44
CA ASP A 753 1.98 -4.92 -21.84
C ASP A 753 1.08 -4.06 -22.73
N LEU A 754 -0.18 -3.86 -22.31
CA LEU A 754 -1.13 -3.00 -23.02
C LEU A 754 -0.65 -1.54 -23.06
N ARG A 755 -0.05 -1.02 -21.98
CA ARG A 755 0.58 0.32 -21.95
C ARG A 755 1.80 0.43 -22.85
N GLY A 756 2.56 -0.65 -23.01
CA GLY A 756 3.64 -0.79 -23.99
C GLY A 756 3.13 -0.80 -25.43
N MET A 757 1.90 -1.28 -25.67
CA MET A 757 1.22 -1.22 -26.97
C MET A 757 0.55 0.14 -27.25
N GLY A 758 0.46 1.02 -26.25
CA GLY A 758 -0.18 2.34 -26.34
C GLY A 758 -1.69 2.33 -26.05
N ILE A 759 -2.19 1.24 -25.48
CA ILE A 759 -3.60 1.07 -25.13
C ILE A 759 -3.96 1.94 -23.92
N TYR A 760 -5.07 2.65 -24.04
CA TYR A 760 -5.69 3.42 -22.98
C TYR A 760 -6.57 2.53 -22.11
N ILE A 761 -6.36 2.53 -20.79
CA ILE A 761 -6.98 1.57 -19.88
C ILE A 761 -7.83 2.31 -18.85
N ASN A 762 -9.14 2.07 -18.90
CA ASN A 762 -10.07 2.38 -17.81
C ASN A 762 -10.17 1.15 -16.91
N ALA A 763 -9.91 1.32 -15.62
CA ALA A 763 -10.13 0.26 -14.63
C ALA A 763 -10.70 0.88 -13.35
N PRO A 764 -11.80 0.36 -12.76
CA PRO A 764 -12.38 0.87 -11.53
C PRO A 764 -11.52 0.51 -10.30
N ASP A 765 -10.23 0.84 -10.34
CA ASP A 765 -9.27 0.56 -9.28
C ASP A 765 -7.95 1.34 -9.44
N TYR A 766 -7.14 1.40 -8.38
CA TYR A 766 -5.96 2.29 -8.26
C TYR A 766 -4.67 1.76 -8.91
N TYR A 767 -4.78 1.03 -10.02
CA TYR A 767 -3.65 0.51 -10.80
C TYR A 767 -2.85 1.59 -11.57
N TYR A 768 -2.99 2.88 -11.23
CA TYR A 768 -2.36 4.00 -11.95
C TYR A 768 -0.86 3.83 -12.08
N LEU A 769 -0.17 3.43 -11.01
CA LEU A 769 1.29 3.23 -11.01
C LEU A 769 1.74 2.01 -11.84
N ASN A 770 0.80 1.23 -12.38
CA ASN A 770 0.99 0.07 -13.26
C ASN A 770 0.43 0.24 -14.68
N GLY A 771 0.01 1.45 -15.07
CA GLY A 771 -0.33 1.75 -16.47
C GLY A 771 -1.79 2.07 -16.76
N THR A 772 -2.70 2.03 -15.77
CA THR A 772 -4.09 2.46 -16.00
C THR A 772 -4.20 3.99 -16.06
N ASN A 773 -5.12 4.51 -16.90
CA ASN A 773 -5.33 5.96 -17.04
C ASN A 773 -6.35 6.48 -16.03
N LYS A 774 -7.48 5.77 -15.89
CA LYS A 774 -8.64 6.25 -15.11
C LYS A 774 -9.21 5.20 -14.18
N CYS A 775 -9.82 5.71 -13.11
CA CYS A 775 -10.74 5.04 -12.17
C CYS A 775 -12.03 5.88 -12.06
N GLY A 776 -13.09 5.40 -11.42
CA GLY A 776 -14.28 6.22 -11.18
C GLY A 776 -13.95 7.46 -10.32
N MET A 777 -14.54 8.61 -10.65
CA MET A 777 -14.33 9.83 -9.86
C MET A 777 -14.85 9.69 -8.41
N GLY A 778 -15.84 8.81 -8.22
CA GLY A 778 -16.55 8.58 -6.95
C GLY A 778 -18.02 8.96 -7.10
N TYR A 779 -18.80 8.05 -7.66
CA TYR A 779 -20.24 8.22 -7.83
C TYR A 779 -20.97 6.89 -7.59
N ARG A 780 -22.28 6.97 -7.33
CA ARG A 780 -23.15 5.81 -7.23
C ARG A 780 -23.95 5.70 -8.53
N GLU A 781 -23.79 4.61 -9.28
CA GLU A 781 -24.41 4.43 -10.61
C GLU A 781 -25.93 4.63 -10.63
N VAL A 782 -26.64 4.13 -9.62
CA VAL A 782 -28.09 4.31 -9.54
C VAL A 782 -28.54 5.76 -9.35
N ASN A 783 -27.64 6.70 -9.03
CA ASN A 783 -27.97 8.12 -9.01
C ASN A 783 -28.31 8.64 -10.42
N TRP A 784 -27.91 7.95 -11.48
CA TRP A 784 -28.31 8.31 -12.84
C TRP A 784 -29.74 7.88 -13.19
N SER A 785 -30.44 7.20 -12.28
CA SER A 785 -31.90 7.01 -12.35
C SER A 785 -32.69 8.14 -11.68
N LEU A 786 -32.03 9.12 -11.08
CA LEU A 786 -32.69 10.31 -10.53
C LEU A 786 -33.20 11.21 -11.67
N PRO A 787 -34.19 12.09 -11.41
CA PRO A 787 -34.60 13.10 -12.39
C PRO A 787 -33.43 13.92 -12.92
N ARG A 788 -33.45 14.23 -14.23
CA ARG A 788 -32.37 14.96 -14.96
C ARG A 788 -31.77 16.15 -14.20
N ALA A 789 -32.59 17.00 -13.58
CA ALA A 789 -32.11 18.17 -12.83
C ALA A 789 -31.21 17.80 -11.63
N GLN A 790 -31.47 16.67 -10.96
CA GLN A 790 -30.68 16.20 -9.83
C GLN A 790 -29.34 15.59 -10.28
N GLN A 791 -29.33 14.96 -11.45
CA GLN A 791 -28.11 14.39 -12.03
C GLN A 791 -27.03 15.46 -12.22
N VAL A 792 -27.39 16.65 -12.71
CA VAL A 792 -26.44 17.77 -12.93
C VAL A 792 -25.75 18.20 -11.62
N ILE A 793 -26.50 18.31 -10.53
CA ILE A 793 -25.94 18.68 -9.22
C ILE A 793 -25.00 17.58 -8.71
N HIS A 794 -25.42 16.31 -8.80
CA HIS A 794 -24.58 15.18 -8.40
C HIS A 794 -23.29 15.10 -9.22
N THR A 795 -23.33 15.36 -10.53
CA THR A 795 -22.13 15.39 -11.38
C THR A 795 -21.09 16.35 -10.83
N ARG A 796 -21.47 17.62 -10.60
CA ARG A 796 -20.55 18.64 -10.11
C ARG A 796 -20.05 18.36 -8.69
N GLN A 797 -20.91 17.80 -7.83
CA GLN A 797 -20.51 17.35 -6.49
C GLN A 797 -19.44 16.26 -6.55
N ASN A 798 -19.66 15.22 -7.36
CA ASN A 798 -18.74 14.08 -7.46
C ASN A 798 -17.40 14.51 -8.06
N ILE A 799 -17.41 15.36 -9.09
CA ILE A 799 -16.18 15.93 -9.66
C ILE A 799 -15.43 16.77 -8.62
N TYR A 800 -16.13 17.69 -7.94
CA TYR A 800 -15.54 18.53 -6.89
C TYR A 800 -14.93 17.67 -5.76
N ASP A 801 -15.59 16.58 -5.35
CA ASP A 801 -15.10 15.75 -4.26
C ASP A 801 -13.95 14.81 -4.67
N GLY A 802 -13.99 14.29 -5.90
CA GLY A 802 -12.96 13.39 -6.42
C GLY A 802 -11.65 14.10 -6.79
N THR A 803 -11.73 15.35 -7.28
CA THR A 803 -10.57 16.12 -7.75
C THR A 803 -9.70 16.70 -6.62
N TRP A 804 -10.07 16.51 -5.35
CA TRP A 804 -9.18 16.74 -4.21
C TRP A 804 -7.94 15.84 -4.21
N LYS A 805 -8.04 14.62 -4.77
CA LYS A 805 -6.96 13.63 -4.74
C LYS A 805 -6.60 13.07 -6.13
N LYS A 806 -7.42 13.35 -7.14
CA LYS A 806 -7.23 12.93 -8.53
C LYS A 806 -7.07 14.15 -9.42
N THR A 807 -6.22 14.08 -10.44
CA THR A 807 -6.30 15.06 -11.53
C THR A 807 -7.66 14.93 -12.23
N PRO A 808 -8.16 15.95 -12.95
CA PRO A 808 -9.40 15.80 -13.70
C PRO A 808 -9.38 14.60 -14.67
N SER A 809 -8.24 14.36 -15.29
CA SER A 809 -8.00 13.25 -16.21
C SER A 809 -7.89 11.86 -15.56
N MET A 810 -7.61 11.77 -14.26
CA MET A 810 -7.48 10.49 -13.54
C MET A 810 -8.81 9.81 -13.26
N GLY A 811 -9.93 10.52 -13.40
CA GLY A 811 -11.23 9.93 -13.15
C GLY A 811 -12.23 10.16 -14.26
N TRP A 812 -13.22 9.26 -14.34
CA TRP A 812 -14.37 9.44 -15.22
C TRP A 812 -15.65 9.72 -14.45
N MET A 813 -16.57 10.36 -15.15
CA MET A 813 -17.99 10.44 -14.80
C MET A 813 -18.82 9.63 -15.79
N PHE A 814 -20.13 9.56 -15.58
CA PHE A 814 -21.02 8.79 -16.44
C PHE A 814 -22.22 9.65 -16.83
N VAL A 815 -22.56 9.65 -18.12
CA VAL A 815 -23.69 10.40 -18.69
C VAL A 815 -24.52 9.43 -19.52
N PRO A 816 -25.59 8.84 -18.96
CA PRO A 816 -26.46 7.95 -19.72
C PRO A 816 -27.37 8.79 -20.62
N LEU A 817 -27.19 8.65 -21.94
CA LEU A 817 -28.06 9.25 -22.94
C LEU A 817 -29.38 8.46 -23.05
N SER A 818 -29.33 7.15 -22.84
CA SER A 818 -30.52 6.27 -22.78
C SER A 818 -30.86 5.84 -21.35
N GLN A 819 -32.06 5.28 -21.15
CA GLN A 819 -32.51 4.83 -19.83
C GLN A 819 -31.51 3.88 -19.18
N TYR A 820 -31.17 4.17 -17.92
CA TYR A 820 -30.22 3.41 -17.12
C TYR A 820 -30.78 3.15 -15.71
N HIS A 821 -30.63 1.91 -15.23
CA HIS A 821 -31.16 1.40 -13.94
C HIS A 821 -32.65 1.69 -13.64
N GLY A 822 -33.49 1.90 -14.65
CA GLY A 822 -34.95 1.94 -14.45
C GLY A 822 -35.55 3.29 -14.06
N GLY A 823 -34.81 4.42 -14.19
CA GLY A 823 -35.29 5.76 -13.81
C GLY A 823 -36.46 6.33 -14.63
N GLY A 824 -36.85 5.68 -15.74
CA GLY A 824 -37.97 6.09 -16.59
C GLY A 824 -37.78 7.46 -17.28
N ALA A 825 -38.88 8.00 -17.81
CA ALA A 825 -38.85 9.20 -18.67
C ALA A 825 -38.33 10.47 -17.98
N ALA A 826 -38.33 10.55 -16.64
CA ALA A 826 -37.80 11.70 -15.90
C ALA A 826 -36.27 11.73 -15.82
N ALA A 827 -35.62 10.57 -16.01
CA ALA A 827 -34.17 10.41 -15.94
C ALA A 827 -33.53 10.29 -17.33
N THR A 828 -34.24 9.73 -18.30
CA THR A 828 -33.74 9.48 -19.67
C THR A 828 -33.52 10.78 -20.46
N ILE A 829 -32.44 10.87 -21.25
CA ILE A 829 -32.17 12.03 -22.12
C ILE A 829 -32.72 11.82 -23.53
N GLU A 830 -32.74 10.59 -24.05
CA GLU A 830 -33.40 10.26 -25.32
C GLU A 830 -34.93 10.47 -25.28
N PRO A 831 -35.55 11.05 -26.34
CA PRO A 831 -34.92 11.66 -27.52
C PRO A 831 -34.13 12.93 -27.17
N LEU A 832 -32.90 13.05 -27.68
CA LEU A 832 -31.95 14.08 -27.24
C LEU A 832 -32.42 15.50 -27.58
N HIS A 833 -33.08 15.68 -28.73
CA HIS A 833 -33.61 16.97 -29.17
C HIS A 833 -34.69 17.56 -28.24
N ASP A 834 -35.40 16.72 -27.48
CA ASP A 834 -36.38 17.18 -26.47
C ASP A 834 -35.71 17.68 -25.18
N HIS A 835 -34.43 17.36 -24.98
CA HIS A 835 -33.70 17.54 -23.71
C HIS A 835 -32.35 18.26 -23.88
N LEU A 836 -32.22 19.11 -24.91
CA LEU A 836 -31.02 19.90 -25.23
C LEU A 836 -30.44 20.67 -24.04
N ASP A 837 -31.29 21.33 -23.25
CA ASP A 837 -30.85 22.08 -22.06
C ASP A 837 -30.14 21.20 -21.03
N HIS A 838 -30.69 20.02 -20.74
CA HIS A 838 -30.06 19.09 -19.81
C HIS A 838 -28.75 18.54 -20.38
N TYR A 839 -28.72 18.17 -21.67
CA TYR A 839 -27.51 17.65 -22.29
C TYR A 839 -26.38 18.69 -22.29
N ARG A 840 -26.69 19.96 -22.61
CA ARG A 840 -25.76 21.08 -22.50
C ARG A 840 -25.18 21.20 -21.09
N ARG A 841 -26.02 21.16 -20.07
CA ARG A 841 -25.58 21.28 -18.66
C ARG A 841 -24.67 20.13 -18.25
N MET A 842 -24.93 18.91 -18.71
CA MET A 842 -24.06 17.76 -18.46
C MET A 842 -22.72 17.89 -19.17
N LEU A 843 -22.70 18.32 -20.43
CA LEU A 843 -21.46 18.61 -21.18
C LEU A 843 -20.64 19.70 -20.48
N GLN A 844 -21.25 20.85 -20.16
CA GLN A 844 -20.59 21.97 -19.47
C GLN A 844 -20.04 21.59 -18.08
N SER A 845 -20.77 20.78 -17.32
CA SER A 845 -20.33 20.33 -15.99
C SER A 845 -19.11 19.41 -16.07
N ASN A 846 -19.08 18.48 -17.02
CA ASN A 846 -17.97 17.53 -17.17
C ASN A 846 -16.75 18.20 -17.83
N LEU A 847 -16.94 18.76 -19.04
CA LEU A 847 -15.87 19.37 -19.82
C LEU A 847 -15.30 20.62 -19.13
N GLY A 848 -16.14 21.47 -18.54
CA GLY A 848 -15.68 22.67 -17.83
C GLY A 848 -14.96 22.38 -16.51
N MET A 849 -15.05 21.17 -15.98
CA MET A 849 -14.25 20.70 -14.85
C MET A 849 -13.14 19.72 -15.28
N GLY A 850 -12.88 19.56 -16.58
CA GLY A 850 -11.79 18.73 -17.11
C GLY A 850 -12.00 17.21 -17.01
N VAL A 851 -13.16 16.77 -16.55
CA VAL A 851 -13.44 15.36 -16.27
C VAL A 851 -14.25 14.78 -17.41
N GLN A 852 -13.68 13.82 -18.13
CA GLN A 852 -14.40 13.18 -19.22
C GLN A 852 -15.42 12.20 -18.67
N ALA A 853 -16.60 12.21 -19.27
CA ALA A 853 -17.63 11.25 -18.97
C ALA A 853 -17.68 10.13 -20.00
N HIS A 854 -18.18 8.97 -19.58
CA HIS A 854 -18.70 7.95 -20.46
C HIS A 854 -20.09 8.39 -20.94
N TYR A 855 -20.16 9.02 -22.11
CA TYR A 855 -21.42 9.41 -22.75
C TYR A 855 -22.04 8.16 -23.37
N ARG A 856 -23.01 7.53 -22.69
CA ARG A 856 -23.48 6.19 -23.04
C ARG A 856 -24.84 6.21 -23.73
N GLY A 857 -24.89 5.80 -24.98
CA GLY A 857 -26.13 5.77 -25.75
C GLY A 857 -25.96 5.21 -27.16
N PRO A 858 -27.07 5.05 -27.91
CA PRO A 858 -27.04 4.50 -29.25
C PRO A 858 -26.42 5.46 -30.27
N ARG A 859 -26.32 6.76 -29.99
CA ARG A 859 -25.82 7.84 -30.86
C ARG A 859 -25.42 9.08 -30.05
N LEU A 860 -24.64 9.99 -30.63
CA LEU A 860 -24.25 11.25 -29.99
C LEU A 860 -25.26 12.39 -30.21
N PHE A 861 -25.99 12.34 -31.32
CA PHE A 861 -27.03 13.31 -31.68
C PHE A 861 -28.14 12.65 -32.51
N ASP A 862 -29.36 13.19 -32.44
CA ASP A 862 -30.54 12.69 -33.14
C ASP A 862 -31.20 13.73 -34.07
N SER A 863 -30.73 14.98 -34.03
CA SER A 863 -31.16 16.08 -34.89
C SER A 863 -30.00 17.02 -35.22
N PRO A 864 -30.13 17.89 -36.24
CA PRO A 864 -29.14 18.94 -36.52
C PRO A 864 -28.87 19.86 -35.32
N GLU A 865 -29.90 20.20 -34.54
CA GLU A 865 -29.79 21.04 -33.34
C GLU A 865 -29.00 20.34 -32.24
N THR A 866 -29.24 19.05 -32.01
CA THR A 866 -28.45 18.25 -31.07
C THR A 866 -26.98 18.16 -31.52
N LYS A 867 -26.74 17.95 -32.81
CA LYS A 867 -25.38 17.91 -33.37
C LYS A 867 -24.63 19.21 -33.12
N GLU A 868 -25.26 20.34 -33.44
CA GLU A 868 -24.65 21.66 -33.26
C GLU A 868 -24.34 21.95 -31.80
N LEU A 869 -25.24 21.59 -30.88
CA LEU A 869 -25.01 21.72 -29.44
C LEU A 869 -23.79 20.92 -28.98
N VAL A 870 -23.69 19.64 -29.35
CA VAL A 870 -22.56 18.80 -28.92
C VAL A 870 -21.26 19.34 -29.50
N LYS A 871 -21.27 19.68 -30.80
CA LYS A 871 -20.11 20.26 -31.48
C LYS A 871 -19.65 21.56 -30.80
N GLU A 872 -20.57 22.49 -30.51
CA GLU A 872 -20.28 23.76 -29.84
C GLU A 872 -19.57 23.52 -28.50
N GLN A 873 -20.09 22.61 -27.66
CA GLN A 873 -19.49 22.36 -26.34
C GLN A 873 -18.13 21.65 -26.43
N VAL A 874 -17.96 20.73 -27.37
CA VAL A 874 -16.68 20.01 -27.57
C VAL A 874 -15.63 20.92 -28.20
N ASP A 875 -15.99 21.76 -29.17
CA ASP A 875 -15.09 22.74 -29.77
C ASP A 875 -14.60 23.75 -28.71
N TRP A 876 -15.51 24.25 -27.87
CA TRP A 876 -15.15 25.10 -26.72
C TRP A 876 -14.17 24.40 -25.77
N PHE A 877 -14.44 23.14 -25.42
CA PHE A 877 -13.54 22.37 -24.58
C PHE A 877 -12.17 22.23 -25.21
N LYS A 878 -12.10 21.85 -26.49
CA LYS A 878 -10.84 21.68 -27.22
C LYS A 878 -10.04 22.99 -27.33
N GLN A 879 -10.72 24.13 -27.51
CA GLN A 879 -10.08 25.44 -27.51
C GLN A 879 -9.39 25.76 -26.18
N HIS A 880 -9.92 25.27 -25.05
CA HIS A 880 -9.42 25.54 -23.70
C HIS A 880 -8.82 24.32 -23.00
N ARG A 881 -8.55 23.24 -23.75
CA ARG A 881 -8.27 21.92 -23.19
C ARG A 881 -7.09 21.91 -22.24
N ASP A 882 -5.99 22.56 -22.62
CA ASP A 882 -4.76 22.55 -21.82
C ASP A 882 -4.98 23.07 -20.39
N ILE A 883 -5.76 24.15 -20.23
CA ILE A 883 -6.09 24.68 -18.91
C ILE A 883 -7.20 23.87 -18.23
N LEU A 884 -8.21 23.39 -18.96
CA LEU A 884 -9.31 22.61 -18.37
C LEU A 884 -8.87 21.23 -17.87
N GLU A 885 -7.82 20.62 -18.42
CA GLU A 885 -7.24 19.35 -17.96
C GLU A 885 -6.13 19.54 -16.89
N SER A 886 -5.85 20.79 -16.52
CA SER A 886 -4.86 21.14 -15.49
C SER A 886 -5.42 20.97 -14.06
N ASP A 887 -4.73 21.48 -13.05
CA ASP A 887 -5.18 21.34 -11.67
C ASP A 887 -6.34 22.26 -11.33
N ILE A 888 -7.25 21.77 -10.48
CA ILE A 888 -8.36 22.53 -9.92
C ILE A 888 -7.99 23.03 -8.53
N VAL A 889 -8.21 24.32 -8.29
CA VAL A 889 -8.37 24.95 -6.98
C VAL A 889 -9.87 25.02 -6.67
N HIS A 890 -10.27 24.48 -5.53
CA HIS A 890 -11.67 24.29 -5.20
C HIS A 890 -12.32 25.57 -4.68
N GLY A 891 -13.37 26.00 -5.37
CA GLY A 891 -14.23 27.10 -4.97
C GLY A 891 -15.41 26.65 -4.12
N ARG A 892 -16.62 27.09 -4.46
CA ARG A 892 -17.85 26.65 -3.78
C ARG A 892 -18.36 25.35 -4.40
N ARG A 893 -18.51 24.30 -3.57
CA ARG A 893 -19.13 23.02 -3.95
C ARG A 893 -20.62 23.20 -4.29
N ALA A 894 -21.11 22.47 -5.29
CA ALA A 894 -22.51 22.50 -5.70
C ALA A 894 -23.48 22.06 -4.58
N ASP A 895 -24.51 22.86 -4.32
CA ASP A 895 -25.58 22.59 -3.35
C ASP A 895 -27.00 22.94 -3.84
N GLY A 896 -27.11 23.47 -5.07
CA GLY A 896 -28.37 23.89 -5.68
C GLY A 896 -28.94 25.23 -5.19
N ARG A 897 -28.24 25.99 -4.33
CA ARG A 897 -28.77 27.19 -3.68
C ARG A 897 -28.18 28.52 -4.17
N ASP A 898 -27.00 28.49 -4.77
CA ASP A 898 -26.33 29.66 -5.36
C ASP A 898 -25.25 29.17 -6.36
N LEU A 899 -24.48 30.08 -6.94
CA LEU A 899 -23.37 29.79 -7.84
C LEU A 899 -22.33 28.85 -7.22
N ASP A 900 -21.98 27.79 -7.91
CA ASP A 900 -20.84 26.93 -7.60
C ASP A 900 -19.76 27.06 -8.67
N TRP A 901 -18.50 26.82 -8.31
CA TRP A 901 -17.38 27.15 -9.18
C TRP A 901 -16.08 26.44 -8.81
N VAL A 902 -15.20 26.31 -9.80
CA VAL A 902 -13.83 25.84 -9.68
C VAL A 902 -12.90 26.75 -10.49
N LEU A 903 -11.64 26.84 -10.06
CA LEU A 903 -10.59 27.54 -10.79
C LEU A 903 -9.56 26.52 -11.28
N HIS A 904 -9.39 26.41 -12.59
CA HIS A 904 -8.26 25.70 -13.17
C HIS A 904 -7.00 26.55 -13.12
N VAL A 905 -5.86 25.94 -12.80
CA VAL A 905 -4.57 26.62 -12.65
C VAL A 905 -3.44 25.83 -13.32
N ASN A 906 -2.59 26.52 -14.06
CA ASN A 906 -1.33 26.00 -14.57
C ASN A 906 -0.34 27.13 -14.88
N PRO A 907 0.67 27.37 -14.03
CA PRO A 907 1.59 28.49 -14.20
C PRO A 907 2.51 28.37 -15.43
N LYS A 908 2.49 27.22 -16.13
CA LYS A 908 3.30 26.97 -17.33
C LYS A 908 2.59 27.30 -18.64
N LEU A 909 1.29 27.60 -18.61
CA LEU A 909 0.49 27.91 -19.80
C LEU A 909 0.45 29.41 -20.07
N GLU A 910 0.19 29.78 -21.33
CA GLU A 910 -0.08 31.17 -21.73
C GLU A 910 -1.31 31.73 -21.01
N THR A 911 -2.35 30.90 -20.84
CA THR A 911 -3.49 31.17 -19.96
C THR A 911 -3.34 30.37 -18.67
N PRO A 912 -2.77 30.96 -17.61
CA PRO A 912 -2.44 30.23 -16.40
C PRO A 912 -3.63 30.00 -15.45
N GLY A 913 -4.76 30.66 -15.68
CA GLY A 913 -5.97 30.46 -14.88
C GLY A 913 -7.26 30.50 -15.70
N MET A 914 -8.23 29.65 -15.35
CA MET A 914 -9.58 29.69 -15.92
C MET A 914 -10.63 29.37 -14.87
N LEU A 915 -11.49 30.33 -14.57
CA LEU A 915 -12.58 30.21 -13.61
C LEU A 915 -13.84 29.71 -14.35
N CYS A 916 -14.42 28.60 -13.90
CA CYS A 916 -15.68 28.06 -14.40
C CYS A 916 -16.76 28.21 -13.31
N VAL A 917 -17.84 28.94 -13.62
CA VAL A 917 -18.92 29.28 -12.68
C VAL A 917 -20.25 28.79 -13.22
N TYR A 918 -21.02 28.15 -12.36
CA TYR A 918 -22.25 27.48 -12.73
C TYR A 918 -23.42 27.95 -11.86
N ASN A 919 -24.58 28.14 -12.49
CA ASN A 919 -25.78 28.60 -11.81
C ASN A 919 -26.84 27.49 -11.77
N PRO A 920 -27.12 26.88 -10.60
CA PRO A 920 -28.17 25.87 -10.50
C PRO A 920 -29.60 26.46 -10.45
N LEU A 921 -29.75 27.78 -10.32
CA LEU A 921 -31.03 28.44 -10.14
C LEU A 921 -31.77 28.65 -11.47
N ASP A 922 -33.07 28.87 -11.37
CA ASP A 922 -34.00 29.16 -12.47
C ASP A 922 -34.02 30.64 -12.91
N ARG A 923 -33.10 31.44 -12.38
CA ARG A 923 -32.93 32.86 -12.71
C ARG A 923 -31.46 33.21 -12.87
N GLU A 924 -31.18 34.27 -13.62
CA GLU A 924 -29.83 34.84 -13.70
C GLU A 924 -29.36 35.30 -12.33
N VAL A 925 -28.05 35.15 -12.08
CA VAL A 925 -27.42 35.52 -10.82
C VAL A 925 -26.14 36.30 -11.07
N THR A 926 -26.03 37.46 -10.44
CA THR A 926 -24.78 38.23 -10.35
C THR A 926 -24.18 38.13 -8.95
N ARG A 927 -22.86 37.88 -8.87
CA ARG A 927 -22.08 37.80 -7.62
C ARG A 927 -20.69 38.38 -7.81
N HIS A 928 -20.08 38.80 -6.71
CA HIS A 928 -18.63 39.02 -6.65
C HIS A 928 -17.97 37.76 -6.10
N LEU A 929 -17.09 37.14 -6.88
CA LEU A 929 -16.28 35.99 -6.46
C LEU A 929 -14.84 36.43 -6.24
N SER A 930 -14.18 35.89 -5.22
CA SER A 930 -12.79 36.20 -4.89
C SER A 930 -11.92 34.94 -4.90
N PRO A 931 -11.72 34.28 -6.06
CA PRO A 931 -10.86 33.10 -6.15
C PRO A 931 -9.41 33.44 -5.78
N SER A 932 -8.73 32.48 -5.14
CA SER A 932 -7.28 32.53 -4.93
C SER A 932 -6.58 32.10 -6.20
N ILE A 933 -5.86 33.03 -6.84
CA ILE A 933 -5.10 32.79 -8.06
C ILE A 933 -3.61 32.47 -7.78
N TYR A 934 -3.23 32.27 -6.52
CA TYR A 934 -1.85 31.98 -6.09
C TYR A 934 -1.15 30.93 -6.99
N TYR A 935 -1.80 29.80 -7.27
CA TYR A 935 -1.23 28.71 -8.06
C TYR A 935 -1.16 28.98 -9.57
N THR A 936 -1.66 30.13 -10.04
CA THR A 936 -1.42 30.61 -11.41
C THR A 936 -0.02 31.22 -11.58
N GLY A 937 0.67 31.54 -10.47
CA GLY A 937 1.95 32.26 -10.47
C GLY A 937 1.83 33.77 -10.70
N LEU A 938 0.63 34.30 -10.90
CA LEU A 938 0.37 35.73 -11.08
C LEU A 938 0.26 36.46 -9.72
N ASN A 939 0.86 37.64 -9.61
CA ASN A 939 1.03 38.33 -8.32
C ASN A 939 0.88 39.87 -8.32
N GLN A 940 0.54 40.50 -9.45
CA GLN A 940 0.42 41.96 -9.56
C GLN A 940 -0.92 42.39 -10.16
N ARG A 941 -0.98 42.54 -11.49
CA ARG A 941 -2.20 42.85 -12.22
C ARG A 941 -2.50 41.75 -13.21
N VAL A 942 -3.78 41.43 -13.36
CA VAL A 942 -4.24 40.39 -14.27
C VAL A 942 -5.29 40.94 -15.22
N MET A 943 -5.29 40.41 -16.44
CA MET A 943 -6.37 40.62 -17.39
C MET A 943 -7.35 39.45 -17.28
N VAL A 944 -8.56 39.75 -16.83
CA VAL A 944 -9.67 38.79 -16.79
C VAL A 944 -10.52 38.98 -18.05
N ARG A 945 -10.67 37.91 -18.84
CA ARG A 945 -11.50 37.89 -20.04
C ARG A 945 -12.68 36.94 -19.84
N ALA A 946 -13.89 37.47 -19.90
CA ALA A 946 -15.12 36.69 -19.87
C ALA A 946 -15.37 36.02 -21.23
N GLY A 947 -16.12 34.91 -21.23
CA GLY A 947 -16.49 34.20 -22.45
C GLY A 947 -17.33 35.00 -23.45
N ASP A 948 -17.96 36.09 -23.02
CA ASP A 948 -18.67 37.04 -23.89
C ASP A 948 -17.74 38.09 -24.53
N GLY A 949 -16.43 38.01 -24.28
CA GLY A 949 -15.41 38.90 -24.81
C GLY A 949 -15.10 40.12 -23.94
N ARG A 950 -15.88 40.39 -22.88
CA ARG A 950 -15.56 41.49 -21.95
C ARG A 950 -14.23 41.26 -21.27
N GLN A 951 -13.46 42.33 -21.10
CA GLN A 951 -12.14 42.32 -20.47
C GLN A 951 -12.10 43.34 -19.35
N ILE A 952 -11.50 42.95 -18.23
CA ILE A 952 -11.27 43.82 -17.08
C ILE A 952 -9.88 43.55 -16.52
N GLU A 953 -9.13 44.61 -16.32
CA GLU A 953 -7.86 44.56 -15.59
C GLU A 953 -8.15 44.68 -14.09
N LEU A 954 -7.60 43.78 -13.29
CA LEU A 954 -7.80 43.73 -11.84
C LEU A 954 -6.47 43.64 -11.12
N ASP A 955 -6.38 44.32 -9.99
CA ASP A 955 -5.28 44.17 -9.03
C ASP A 955 -5.43 42.85 -8.26
N VAL A 956 -4.30 42.18 -8.03
CA VAL A 956 -4.17 41.02 -7.16
C VAL A 956 -3.93 41.51 -5.74
N ASP A 957 -4.76 41.09 -4.79
CA ASP A 957 -4.61 41.48 -3.39
C ASP A 957 -3.43 40.75 -2.70
N ASP A 958 -3.09 41.19 -1.49
CA ASP A 958 -2.01 40.62 -0.67
C ASP A 958 -2.21 39.12 -0.31
N ARG A 959 -3.41 38.58 -0.54
CA ARG A 959 -3.74 37.16 -0.35
C ARG A 959 -3.82 36.40 -1.67
N HIS A 960 -3.28 36.97 -2.74
CA HIS A 960 -3.32 36.45 -4.10
C HIS A 960 -4.73 36.17 -4.61
N ARG A 961 -5.68 37.04 -4.31
CA ARG A 961 -7.07 36.96 -4.80
C ARG A 961 -7.38 38.10 -5.75
N VAL A 962 -8.34 37.85 -6.62
CA VAL A 962 -8.92 38.86 -7.52
C VAL A 962 -10.43 38.84 -7.35
N THR A 963 -11.06 40.01 -7.24
CA THR A 963 -12.52 40.10 -7.09
C THR A 963 -13.17 40.31 -8.45
N ILE A 964 -13.87 39.28 -8.93
CA ILE A 964 -14.49 39.24 -10.25
C ILE A 964 -16.01 39.32 -10.07
N GLU A 965 -16.64 40.32 -10.70
CA GLU A 965 -18.10 40.32 -10.86
C GLU A 965 -18.47 39.30 -11.95
N VAL A 966 -19.25 38.30 -11.57
CA VAL A 966 -19.73 37.26 -12.47
C VAL A 966 -21.24 37.35 -12.61
N THR A 967 -21.74 37.23 -13.83
CA THR A 967 -23.17 37.17 -14.15
C THR A 967 -23.41 35.89 -14.93
N VAL A 968 -24.23 35.00 -14.36
CA VAL A 968 -24.41 33.64 -14.88
C VAL A 968 -25.89 33.39 -15.17
N PRO A 969 -26.26 32.98 -16.40
CA PRO A 969 -27.66 32.76 -16.77
C PRO A 969 -28.28 31.61 -15.98
N ALA A 970 -29.62 31.58 -15.89
CA ALA A 970 -30.38 30.51 -15.24
C ALA A 970 -29.96 29.13 -15.75
N GLY A 971 -29.58 28.22 -14.86
CA GLY A 971 -29.19 26.86 -15.21
C GLY A 971 -27.88 26.74 -16.01
N GLY A 972 -27.20 27.83 -16.33
CA GLY A 972 -26.08 27.85 -17.26
C GLY A 972 -24.70 27.94 -16.60
N MET A 973 -23.69 28.17 -17.46
CA MET A 973 -22.29 28.34 -17.09
C MET A 973 -21.76 29.65 -17.67
N SER A 974 -20.88 30.30 -16.92
CA SER A 974 -20.00 31.38 -17.40
C SER A 974 -18.56 31.05 -17.05
N TRP A 975 -17.63 31.50 -17.88
CA TRP A 975 -16.20 31.24 -17.67
C TRP A 975 -15.36 32.49 -17.91
N TYR A 976 -14.20 32.53 -17.26
CA TYR A 976 -13.30 33.68 -17.25
C TYR A 976 -11.85 33.19 -17.32
N THR A 977 -11.10 33.59 -18.34
CA THR A 977 -9.65 33.35 -18.37
C THR A 977 -8.93 34.45 -17.62
N ILE A 978 -7.84 34.08 -16.93
CA ILE A 978 -7.02 34.96 -16.10
C ILE A 978 -5.61 34.89 -16.65
N ASN A 979 -5.15 36.01 -17.21
CA ASN A 979 -3.86 36.14 -17.88
C ASN A 979 -3.04 37.24 -17.21
N PRO A 980 -1.70 37.24 -17.33
CA PRO A 980 -0.91 38.40 -16.94
C PRO A 980 -1.41 39.65 -17.67
N SER A 981 -1.49 40.79 -16.97
CA SER A 981 -1.73 42.07 -17.64
C SER A 981 -0.49 42.44 -18.45
N THR A 982 -0.64 42.66 -19.76
CA THR A 982 0.47 43.14 -20.60
C THR A 982 0.78 44.59 -20.19
N PRO A 983 2.06 44.98 -20.02
CA PRO A 983 2.44 46.36 -19.74
C PRO A 983 1.94 47.37 -20.79
#